data_AF-A0A368BJ64-F1
#
_entry.id   AF-A0A368BJ64-F1
#
_cell.length_a   1.000
_cell.length_b   1.000
_cell.length_c   1.000
_cell.angle_alpha   90.00
_cell.angle_beta   90.00
_cell.angle_gamma   90.00
#
_symmetry.space_group_name_H-M   'P 1'
#
loop_
_entity.id
_entity.type
_entity.pdbx_description
1 polymer ?
#
loop_
_entity_poly.entity_id
_entity_poly.type
_entity_poly.pdbx_seq_one_letter_code
_entity_poly.pdbx_strand_id
1 'polypeptide(L)'
;MKCLLFLILSACGLVSALGNERSFVHPGLLHTASDFERMGLAVSLEKGPIYEGFKILRDSPYAKSNYALRGPFPEWGRAPNIRKGEAENDALAVYQNALMWAVTGKKEHAAKAIQILNAWRRTLKKVGGIDGVLAAGLQGFMFANAAEILRHTESGWTEAEALLCERWFREVWDPPLEHYAYFANGNWETAALQTRMAIAVYCSDRKMFEETVRYAVAGAGNGSIPHMVVFPSGQCQETTRAQHYAQLGLGLLGCVAEVAWNQGVDLYGWNENRILKGFEYTAQYGLGENVPFQHYLDRTGKYGKGGRNNDYDKISSVSRGSFWPIYERIFNHYSRRRSVPAPYSARVIALKEPEGFNRDHVGLGTLAHRRERKSTPVARSVPGAPSGFVMRSSGRGVKISWVQSVDPLGCSNAETYDLMRSSSPDGPFEVVGPSLKVSLHLDAPLKRGQLYYYKATASNKVGRSAPSATIAACAGLPGAWSSSDVGAITVPGFVEYNGDAFSMEGEGHEIGGTADAFHYLYARMEGDGVITARVRRPMSSQWTTPGVMMRESLLADSRHASVLLHPHWSGGLISRKEKGGETVTGRLEPLGEQYVIKKNRLSAPYWIRLERIGDTFTGSMSPDGSRWQGLGSVRVRMEKAIYLGLPACSQLRGVTTTLTYDRVSTLDWKMPSR
;
A
#
# COMPACT_ATOMS: atom_id res chain seq x y z
N MET A 1 -9.71 -30.00 64.30
CA MET A 1 -11.18 -29.88 64.14
C MET A 1 -11.54 -28.40 63.99
N LYS A 2 -12.41 -28.08 63.01
CA LYS A 2 -13.02 -26.77 62.65
C LYS A 2 -12.13 -25.87 61.79
N CYS A 3 -12.11 -26.02 60.46
CA CYS A 3 -13.06 -25.52 59.44
C CYS A 3 -13.34 -24.01 59.54
N LEU A 4 -12.66 -23.21 58.71
CA LEU A 4 -13.13 -21.89 58.28
C LEU A 4 -13.55 -22.01 56.80
N LEU A 5 -14.85 -21.99 56.55
CA LEU A 5 -15.44 -21.72 55.24
C LEU A 5 -15.35 -20.21 54.99
N PHE A 6 -14.77 -19.80 53.87
CA PHE A 6 -15.05 -18.50 53.27
C PHE A 6 -16.11 -18.69 52.18
N LEU A 7 -17.28 -18.05 52.37
CA LEU A 7 -18.36 -18.01 51.40
C LEU A 7 -17.90 -17.26 50.13
N ILE A 8 -18.05 -17.93 48.99
CA ILE A 8 -18.01 -17.33 47.66
C ILE A 8 -19.39 -16.71 47.39
N LEU A 9 -19.47 -15.38 47.30
CA LEU A 9 -20.65 -14.70 46.76
C LEU A 9 -20.44 -14.45 45.27
N SER A 10 -21.17 -15.21 44.45
CA SER A 10 -21.42 -14.94 43.03
C SER A 10 -22.18 -13.62 42.89
N ALA A 11 -21.55 -12.63 42.25
CA ALA A 11 -22.25 -11.49 41.68
C ALA A 11 -22.35 -11.69 40.15
N CYS A 12 -23.47 -12.29 39.72
CA CYS A 12 -23.95 -12.17 38.34
C CYS A 12 -24.42 -10.72 38.14
N GLY A 13 -23.54 -9.88 37.60
CA GLY A 13 -23.90 -8.57 37.04
C GLY A 13 -24.09 -8.71 35.53
N LEU A 14 -25.25 -8.26 35.03
CA LEU A 14 -25.60 -8.24 33.62
C LEU A 14 -24.46 -7.67 32.75
N VAL A 15 -23.88 -8.52 31.91
CA VAL A 15 -23.07 -8.06 30.78
C VAL A 15 -24.04 -7.56 29.72
N SER A 16 -24.21 -6.23 29.68
CA SER A 16 -24.80 -5.56 28.53
C SER A 16 -23.96 -5.84 27.29
N ALA A 17 -24.64 -6.17 26.20
CA ALA A 17 -24.05 -6.46 24.90
C ALA A 17 -23.29 -5.23 24.35
N LEU A 18 -21.99 -5.17 24.59
CA LEU A 18 -21.02 -4.45 23.76
C LEU A 18 -20.22 -5.51 23.00
N GLY A 19 -20.71 -5.85 21.81
CA GLY A 19 -20.06 -6.81 20.93
C GLY A 19 -18.77 -6.25 20.32
N ASN A 20 -17.68 -7.00 20.47
CA ASN A 20 -16.66 -7.23 19.45
C ASN A 20 -15.55 -6.17 19.21
N GLU A 21 -14.86 -5.70 20.25
CA GLU A 21 -13.67 -4.82 20.15
C GLU A 21 -12.36 -5.45 20.68
N ARG A 22 -11.83 -6.45 19.97
CA ARG A 22 -10.36 -6.62 19.91
C ARG A 22 -9.95 -6.54 18.45
N SER A 23 -9.96 -5.32 17.91
CA SER A 23 -9.69 -5.08 16.49
C SER A 23 -8.20 -5.15 16.15
N PHE A 24 -7.29 -4.85 17.07
CA PHE A 24 -5.84 -4.90 16.87
C PHE A 24 -5.09 -5.50 18.07
N VAL A 25 -3.95 -6.13 17.79
CA VAL A 25 -3.01 -6.62 18.82
C VAL A 25 -2.07 -5.48 19.20
N HIS A 26 -1.95 -5.22 20.51
CA HIS A 26 -1.07 -4.20 21.08
C HIS A 26 -0.28 -4.77 22.29
N PRO A 27 1.04 -4.49 22.41
CA PRO A 27 1.87 -3.92 21.36
C PRO A 27 1.97 -4.88 20.17
N GLY A 28 1.82 -4.36 18.96
CA GLY A 28 1.76 -5.19 17.73
C GLY A 28 2.29 -4.51 16.47
N LEU A 29 3.16 -3.52 16.63
CA LEU A 29 3.99 -3.00 15.53
C LEU A 29 5.17 -3.92 15.26
N LEU A 30 6.42 -3.46 15.35
CA LEU A 30 7.58 -4.33 15.16
C LEU A 30 7.80 -5.33 16.29
N HIS A 31 7.30 -5.01 17.48
CA HIS A 31 7.56 -5.75 18.71
C HIS A 31 6.25 -6.12 19.38
N THR A 32 6.20 -7.34 19.90
CA THR A 32 5.10 -7.84 20.74
C THR A 32 5.54 -7.98 22.19
N ALA A 33 4.59 -8.18 23.10
CA ALA A 33 4.90 -8.50 24.51
C ALA A 33 5.87 -9.70 24.62
N SER A 34 5.65 -10.74 23.81
CA SER A 34 6.53 -11.92 23.78
C SER A 34 7.94 -11.63 23.27
N ASP A 35 8.12 -10.60 22.43
CA ASP A 35 9.45 -10.18 21.99
C ASP A 35 10.18 -9.43 23.12
N PHE A 36 9.48 -8.59 23.90
CA PHE A 36 10.08 -7.94 25.07
C PHE A 36 10.49 -8.94 26.15
N GLU A 37 9.66 -9.94 26.44
CA GLU A 37 10.02 -11.02 27.37
C GLU A 37 11.27 -11.77 26.91
N ARG A 38 11.32 -12.14 25.62
CA ARG A 38 12.48 -12.84 25.03
C ARG A 38 13.76 -11.99 25.10
N MET A 39 13.67 -10.70 24.78
CA MET A 39 14.81 -9.78 24.86
C MET A 39 15.25 -9.56 26.31
N GLY A 40 14.32 -9.26 27.21
CA GLY A 40 14.59 -8.98 28.62
C GLY A 40 15.22 -10.17 29.34
N LEU A 41 14.74 -11.40 29.08
CA LEU A 41 15.34 -12.62 29.61
C LEU A 41 16.81 -12.75 29.16
N ALA A 42 17.08 -12.64 27.85
CA ALA A 42 18.45 -12.75 27.34
C ALA A 42 19.38 -11.66 27.89
N VAL A 43 18.88 -10.43 28.07
CA VAL A 43 19.65 -9.32 28.66
C VAL A 43 19.94 -9.55 30.13
N SER A 44 18.97 -10.05 30.91
CA SER A 44 19.15 -10.38 32.32
C SER A 44 20.18 -11.49 32.57
N LEU A 45 20.32 -12.42 31.61
CA LEU A 45 21.29 -13.52 31.65
C LEU A 45 22.68 -13.12 31.14
N GLU A 46 22.81 -11.95 30.52
CA GLU A 46 24.06 -11.44 29.93
C GLU A 46 24.77 -12.43 28.99
N LYS A 47 24.00 -13.23 28.25
CA LYS A 47 24.55 -14.32 27.43
C LYS A 47 23.81 -14.49 26.10
N GLY A 48 24.58 -14.91 25.10
CA GLY A 48 24.08 -15.36 23.81
C GLY A 48 23.83 -14.23 22.80
N PRO A 49 23.42 -14.57 21.57
CA PRO A 49 23.39 -13.61 20.47
C PRO A 49 22.48 -12.41 20.72
N ILE A 50 21.34 -12.60 21.39
CA ILE A 50 20.42 -11.49 21.72
C ILE A 50 21.11 -10.46 22.63
N TYR A 51 21.88 -10.90 23.63
CA TYR A 51 22.66 -10.01 24.49
C TYR A 51 23.77 -9.30 23.72
N GLU A 52 24.43 -9.99 22.77
CA GLU A 52 25.39 -9.35 21.86
C GLU A 52 24.75 -8.25 21.01
N GLY A 53 23.53 -8.48 20.52
CA GLY A 53 22.72 -7.44 19.86
C GLY A 53 22.32 -6.31 20.81
N PHE A 54 22.02 -6.61 22.07
CA PHE A 54 21.72 -5.59 23.09
C PHE A 54 22.90 -4.65 23.34
N LYS A 55 24.15 -5.14 23.31
CA LYS A 55 25.32 -4.26 23.45
C LYS A 55 25.36 -3.19 22.37
N ILE A 56 24.94 -3.50 21.13
CA ILE A 56 24.84 -2.51 20.05
C ILE A 56 23.83 -1.40 20.39
N LEU A 57 22.68 -1.76 20.96
CA LEU A 57 21.69 -0.78 21.43
C LEU A 57 22.25 0.03 22.60
N ARG A 58 22.78 -0.63 23.64
CA ARG A 58 23.33 -0.01 24.85
C ARG A 58 24.42 1.01 24.52
N ASP A 59 25.30 0.68 23.57
CA ASP A 59 26.47 1.49 23.24
C ASP A 59 26.14 2.64 22.26
N SER A 60 24.94 2.61 21.64
CA SER A 60 24.46 3.66 20.77
C SER A 60 24.38 5.02 21.49
N PRO A 61 24.83 6.13 20.86
CA PRO A 61 24.67 7.48 21.42
C PRO A 61 23.21 7.93 21.47
N TYR A 62 22.32 7.33 20.68
CA TYR A 62 20.89 7.66 20.67
C TYR A 62 20.10 6.96 21.78
N ALA A 63 20.64 5.86 22.33
CA ALA A 63 19.99 5.08 23.38
C ALA A 63 20.27 5.59 24.80
N LYS A 64 21.03 6.68 24.96
CA LYS A 64 21.39 7.21 26.29
C LYS A 64 20.20 7.95 26.91
N SER A 65 19.90 7.66 28.18
CA SER A 65 18.83 8.35 28.93
C SER A 65 19.12 9.83 29.15
N ASN A 66 20.37 10.26 29.00
CA ASN A 66 20.79 11.67 29.00
C ASN A 66 20.91 12.29 27.60
N TYR A 67 20.40 11.64 26.54
CA TYR A 67 20.42 12.18 25.18
C TYR A 67 19.85 13.61 25.14
N ALA A 68 20.61 14.51 24.52
CA ALA A 68 20.23 15.90 24.33
C ALA A 68 19.31 16.02 23.09
N LEU A 69 18.05 16.39 23.33
CA LEU A 69 17.05 16.64 22.29
C LEU A 69 17.56 17.71 21.32
N ARG A 70 17.52 17.44 20.01
CA ARG A 70 18.05 18.36 18.98
C ARG A 70 16.98 19.25 18.36
N GLY A 71 15.73 18.79 18.33
CA GLY A 71 14.55 19.58 18.00
C GLY A 71 13.79 20.07 19.25
N PRO A 72 12.44 20.20 19.18
CA PRO A 72 11.57 19.95 18.03
C PRO A 72 11.43 21.19 17.13
N PHE A 73 10.97 20.99 15.89
CA PHE A 73 10.72 22.07 14.92
C PHE A 73 9.31 21.98 14.34
N PRO A 74 8.69 23.10 13.93
CA PRO A 74 7.36 23.09 13.33
C PRO A 74 7.34 22.45 11.93
N GLU A 75 8.48 22.45 11.24
CA GLU A 75 8.67 21.79 9.96
C GLU A 75 10.07 21.18 9.89
N TRP A 76 10.17 20.01 9.26
CA TRP A 76 11.43 19.46 8.76
C TRP A 76 11.18 18.85 7.37
N GLY A 77 12.23 18.65 6.58
CA GLY A 77 12.08 18.17 5.22
C GLY A 77 13.34 17.59 4.60
N ARG A 78 13.14 16.85 3.51
CA ARG A 78 14.21 16.20 2.73
C ARG A 78 14.10 16.66 1.27
N ALA A 79 15.21 17.14 0.71
CA ALA A 79 15.30 17.78 -0.60
C ALA A 79 14.27 18.92 -0.82
N PRO A 80 14.47 20.15 -0.30
CA PRO A 80 15.64 20.62 0.43
C PRO A 80 15.71 20.03 1.85
N ASN A 81 16.92 19.88 2.37
CA ASN A 81 17.13 19.41 3.73
C ASN A 81 16.82 20.55 4.70
N ILE A 82 15.72 20.44 5.45
CA ILE A 82 15.31 21.37 6.49
C ILE A 82 15.33 20.59 7.80
N ARG A 83 16.26 20.91 8.72
CA ARG A 83 16.37 20.24 10.04
C ARG A 83 16.44 18.71 10.00
N LYS A 84 16.88 18.16 8.86
CA LYS A 84 16.87 16.71 8.58
C LYS A 84 17.72 15.94 9.58
N GLY A 85 18.93 16.40 9.85
CA GLY A 85 19.84 15.70 10.75
C GLY A 85 19.31 15.66 12.17
N GLU A 86 18.75 16.76 12.65
CA GLU A 86 18.13 16.87 13.97
C GLU A 86 16.91 15.94 14.10
N ALA A 87 16.00 15.95 13.11
CA ALA A 87 14.83 15.07 13.08
C ALA A 87 15.21 13.58 13.02
N GLU A 88 16.18 13.20 12.18
CA GLU A 88 16.67 11.82 12.08
C GLU A 88 17.27 11.32 13.40
N ASN A 89 18.07 12.15 14.07
CA ASN A 89 18.70 11.77 15.32
C ASN A 89 17.69 11.64 16.47
N ASP A 90 16.72 12.55 16.55
CA ASP A 90 15.67 12.47 17.57
C ASP A 90 14.72 11.29 17.32
N ALA A 91 14.43 10.94 16.06
CA ALA A 91 13.66 9.75 15.69
C ALA A 91 14.38 8.45 16.09
N LEU A 92 15.69 8.36 15.90
CA LEU A 92 16.49 7.24 16.43
C LEU A 92 16.47 7.22 17.96
N ALA A 93 16.64 8.38 18.59
CA ALA A 93 16.72 8.47 20.05
C ALA A 93 15.41 8.10 20.74
N VAL A 94 14.26 8.51 20.20
CA VAL A 94 12.96 8.15 20.78
C VAL A 94 12.69 6.65 20.68
N TYR A 95 12.98 6.03 19.52
CA TYR A 95 12.82 4.59 19.33
C TYR A 95 13.76 3.78 20.21
N GLN A 96 15.05 4.14 20.24
CA GLN A 96 16.05 3.39 20.99
C GLN A 96 15.87 3.54 22.51
N ASN A 97 15.48 4.71 23.02
CA ASN A 97 15.14 4.85 24.44
C ASN A 97 13.85 4.10 24.80
N ALA A 98 12.83 4.09 23.93
CA ALA A 98 11.63 3.27 24.17
C ALA A 98 11.97 1.78 24.22
N LEU A 99 12.83 1.29 23.31
CA LEU A 99 13.30 -0.09 23.32
C LEU A 99 14.16 -0.41 24.54
N MET A 100 15.06 0.50 24.95
CA MET A 100 15.83 0.36 26.20
C MET A 100 14.91 0.22 27.41
N TRP A 101 13.85 1.04 27.50
CA TRP A 101 12.83 0.90 28.54
C TRP A 101 12.20 -0.49 28.53
N ALA A 102 11.66 -0.92 27.38
CA ALA A 102 10.92 -2.17 27.28
C ALA A 102 11.77 -3.42 27.58
N VAL A 103 13.08 -3.34 27.30
CA VAL A 103 14.01 -4.47 27.52
C VAL A 103 14.61 -4.48 28.93
N THR A 104 14.82 -3.32 29.56
CA THR A 104 15.57 -3.21 30.83
C THR A 104 14.74 -2.82 32.04
N GLY A 105 13.52 -2.27 31.84
CA GLY A 105 12.68 -1.73 32.92
C GLY A 105 13.22 -0.44 33.57
N LYS A 106 14.26 0.18 33.00
CA LYS A 106 14.89 1.40 33.52
C LYS A 106 14.09 2.65 33.18
N LYS A 107 13.42 3.23 34.18
CA LYS A 107 12.46 4.34 34.03
C LYS A 107 13.05 5.60 33.39
N GLU A 108 14.35 5.84 33.53
CA GLU A 108 15.04 6.97 32.91
C GLU A 108 14.97 6.95 31.38
N HIS A 109 14.93 5.76 30.76
CA HIS A 109 14.79 5.63 29.31
C HIS A 109 13.34 5.88 28.86
N ALA A 110 12.33 5.43 29.63
CA ALA A 110 10.94 5.78 29.38
C ALA A 110 10.75 7.29 29.46
N ALA A 111 11.24 7.92 30.52
CA ALA A 111 11.17 9.37 30.71
C ALA A 111 11.81 10.14 29.54
N LYS A 112 12.98 9.69 29.04
CA LYS A 112 13.63 10.30 27.87
C LYS A 112 12.79 10.14 26.60
N ALA A 113 12.28 8.95 26.32
CA ALA A 113 11.46 8.70 25.14
C ALA A 113 10.16 9.52 25.17
N ILE A 114 9.47 9.57 26.32
CA ILE A 114 8.28 10.39 26.54
C ILE A 114 8.60 11.88 26.33
N GLN A 115 9.73 12.36 26.85
CA GLN A 115 10.18 13.75 26.65
C GLN A 115 10.31 14.08 25.16
N ILE A 116 11.02 13.24 24.38
CA ILE A 116 11.24 13.47 22.96
C ILE A 116 9.91 13.42 22.19
N LEU A 117 9.11 12.37 22.42
CA LEU A 117 7.84 12.15 21.72
C LEU A 117 6.85 13.31 21.97
N ASN A 118 6.65 13.70 23.23
CA ASN A 118 5.76 14.80 23.58
C ASN A 118 6.27 16.17 23.10
N ALA A 119 7.58 16.39 23.02
CA ALA A 119 8.15 17.60 22.45
C ALA A 119 7.83 17.71 20.95
N TRP A 120 8.14 16.68 20.17
CA TRP A 120 7.86 16.66 18.72
C TRP A 120 6.36 16.72 18.42
N ARG A 121 5.52 15.98 19.15
CA ARG A 121 4.06 15.99 18.98
C ARG A 121 3.43 17.36 19.19
N ARG A 122 3.94 18.16 20.13
CA ARG A 122 3.41 19.52 20.38
C ARG A 122 3.80 20.49 19.26
N THR A 123 5.01 20.36 18.73
CA THR A 123 5.61 21.39 17.86
C THR A 123 5.45 21.08 16.38
N LEU A 124 5.70 19.84 15.93
CA LEU A 124 5.75 19.51 14.51
C LEU A 124 4.37 19.61 13.86
N LYS A 125 4.28 20.38 12.77
CA LYS A 125 3.06 20.60 11.99
C LYS A 125 3.16 20.06 10.57
N LYS A 126 4.36 19.84 10.04
CA LYS A 126 4.56 19.47 8.64
C LYS A 126 5.85 18.70 8.40
N VAL A 127 5.76 17.64 7.61
CA VAL A 127 6.92 16.98 6.98
C VAL A 127 6.95 17.40 5.51
N GLY A 128 7.99 18.12 5.10
CA GLY A 128 8.08 18.78 3.81
C GLY A 128 9.18 18.23 2.88
N GLY A 129 9.35 18.92 1.76
CA GLY A 129 10.37 18.61 0.76
C GLY A 129 9.92 17.67 -0.35
N ILE A 130 10.71 17.63 -1.42
CA ILE A 130 10.56 16.77 -2.60
C ILE A 130 10.53 15.30 -2.21
N ASP A 131 11.29 14.96 -1.17
CA ASP A 131 11.42 13.62 -0.59
C ASP A 131 10.59 13.49 0.71
N GLY A 132 9.57 14.34 0.89
CA GLY A 132 8.72 14.35 2.09
C GLY A 132 8.05 13.00 2.39
N VAL A 133 7.70 12.23 1.35
CA VAL A 133 7.15 10.87 1.50
C VAL A 133 8.18 9.93 2.13
N LEU A 134 9.45 10.02 1.71
CA LEU A 134 10.53 9.23 2.27
C LEU A 134 10.84 9.69 3.70
N ALA A 135 10.89 11.00 3.95
CA ALA A 135 11.06 11.57 5.28
C ALA A 135 10.00 11.08 6.28
N ALA A 136 8.71 11.19 5.92
CA ALA A 136 7.61 10.70 6.74
C ALA A 136 7.62 9.17 6.86
N GLY A 137 7.94 8.47 5.77
CA GLY A 137 7.97 7.02 5.68
C GLY A 137 9.09 6.34 6.48
N LEU A 138 10.20 7.03 6.75
CA LEU A 138 11.31 6.46 7.52
C LEU A 138 11.24 6.87 9.00
N GLN A 139 11.18 8.17 9.28
CA GLN A 139 11.21 8.68 10.65
C GLN A 139 9.85 8.52 11.36
N GLY A 140 8.73 8.64 10.63
CA GLY A 140 7.40 8.43 11.20
C GLY A 140 7.22 7.01 11.76
N PHE A 141 7.83 6.02 11.11
CA PHE A 141 7.83 4.63 11.58
C PHE A 141 8.56 4.46 12.92
N MET A 142 9.67 5.17 13.13
CA MET A 142 10.42 5.15 14.40
C MET A 142 9.61 5.77 15.53
N PHE A 143 8.97 6.92 15.27
CA PHE A 143 8.07 7.57 16.23
C PHE A 143 6.86 6.69 16.57
N ALA A 144 6.23 6.06 15.58
CA ALA A 144 5.08 5.17 15.80
C ALA A 144 5.45 3.96 16.66
N ASN A 145 6.58 3.30 16.39
CA ASN A 145 7.07 2.19 17.21
C ASN A 145 7.40 2.64 18.64
N ALA A 146 7.99 3.81 18.83
CA ALA A 146 8.24 4.33 20.17
C ALA A 146 6.94 4.62 20.94
N ALA A 147 5.96 5.24 20.28
CA ALA A 147 4.65 5.53 20.86
C ALA A 147 3.91 4.25 21.26
N GLU A 148 3.91 3.23 20.38
CA GLU A 148 3.34 1.91 20.65
C GLU A 148 3.97 1.26 21.89
N ILE A 149 5.32 1.25 21.96
CA ILE A 149 6.05 0.71 23.12
C ILE A 149 5.61 1.44 24.39
N LEU A 150 5.67 2.77 24.40
CA LEU A 150 5.40 3.56 25.60
C LEU A 150 3.96 3.39 26.09
N ARG A 151 2.97 3.37 25.18
CA ARG A 151 1.56 3.25 25.54
C ARG A 151 1.23 1.89 26.17
N HIS A 152 1.89 0.82 25.71
CA HIS A 152 1.51 -0.55 26.03
C HIS A 152 2.51 -1.32 26.93
N THR A 153 3.43 -0.62 27.61
CA THR A 153 4.43 -1.24 28.52
C THR A 153 4.52 -0.55 29.88
N GLU A 154 3.43 0.02 30.40
CA GLU A 154 3.39 0.68 31.71
C GLU A 154 4.48 1.75 31.92
N SER A 155 4.86 2.44 30.85
CA SER A 155 5.99 3.40 30.85
C SER A 155 5.76 4.66 31.69
N GLY A 156 4.52 4.87 32.15
CA GLY A 156 4.06 6.12 32.76
C GLY A 156 3.61 7.18 31.75
N TRP A 157 3.64 6.88 30.44
CA TRP A 157 3.04 7.75 29.43
C TRP A 157 1.52 7.71 29.53
N THR A 158 0.88 8.87 29.63
CA THR A 158 -0.56 8.94 29.92
C THR A 158 -1.39 8.67 28.67
N GLU A 159 -2.57 8.08 28.87
CA GLU A 159 -3.51 7.82 27.78
C GLU A 159 -3.97 9.12 27.07
N ALA A 160 -4.10 10.22 27.81
CA ALA A 160 -4.41 11.53 27.23
C ALA A 160 -3.32 12.01 26.25
N GLU A 161 -2.05 11.78 26.57
CA GLU A 161 -0.93 12.10 25.68
C GLU A 161 -0.84 11.15 24.49
N ALA A 162 -1.17 9.87 24.68
CA ALA A 162 -1.27 8.90 23.60
C ALA A 162 -2.36 9.27 22.58
N LEU A 163 -3.56 9.67 23.03
CA LEU A 163 -4.64 10.13 22.15
C LEU A 163 -4.27 11.42 21.39
N LEU A 164 -3.47 12.31 22.00
CA LEU A 164 -2.90 13.47 21.31
C LEU A 164 -1.86 13.06 20.26
N CYS A 165 -1.11 11.98 20.51
CA CYS A 165 -0.15 11.42 19.57
C CYS A 165 -0.84 10.73 18.37
N GLU A 166 -1.96 10.04 18.60
CA GLU A 166 -2.79 9.49 17.51
C GLU A 166 -3.24 10.59 16.53
N ARG A 167 -3.75 11.71 17.05
CA ARG A 167 -4.14 12.85 16.20
C ARG A 167 -2.93 13.40 15.44
N TRP A 168 -1.79 13.51 16.10
CA TRP A 168 -0.55 13.97 15.46
C TRP A 168 -0.10 13.06 14.30
N PHE A 169 -0.20 11.73 14.45
CA PHE A 169 0.09 10.83 13.34
C PHE A 169 -0.87 11.02 12.16
N ARG A 170 -2.18 11.12 12.41
CA ARG A 170 -3.20 11.32 11.37
C ARG A 170 -3.08 12.69 10.67
N GLU A 171 -2.75 13.75 11.42
CA GLU A 171 -2.78 15.12 10.89
C GLU A 171 -1.45 15.60 10.31
N VAL A 172 -0.32 15.00 10.73
CA VAL A 172 1.02 15.48 10.35
C VAL A 172 1.83 14.45 9.59
N TRP A 173 1.74 13.16 9.96
CA TRP A 173 2.58 12.11 9.37
C TRP A 173 1.88 11.36 8.23
N ASP A 174 0.57 11.13 8.31
CA ASP A 174 -0.18 10.44 7.27
C ASP A 174 -0.41 11.23 5.97
N PRO A 175 -0.67 12.56 5.99
CA PRO A 175 -0.94 13.32 4.77
C PRO A 175 0.12 13.20 3.65
N PRO A 176 1.44 13.23 3.91
CA PRO A 176 2.43 12.98 2.87
C PRO A 176 2.47 11.52 2.37
N LEU A 177 1.83 10.58 3.07
CA LEU A 177 1.86 9.15 2.79
C LEU A 177 0.60 8.61 2.11
N GLU A 178 -0.55 9.29 2.24
CA GLU A 178 -1.87 8.78 1.83
C GLU A 178 -1.99 8.31 0.39
N HIS A 179 -1.16 8.86 -0.50
CA HIS A 179 -1.14 8.50 -1.91
C HIS A 179 0.15 7.81 -2.32
N TYR A 180 0.91 7.29 -1.35
CA TYR A 180 2.20 6.65 -1.57
C TYR A 180 3.08 7.54 -2.47
N ALA A 181 3.92 6.93 -3.30
CA ALA A 181 4.89 7.61 -4.15
C ALA A 181 4.90 7.04 -5.57
N TYR A 182 3.73 6.95 -6.23
CA TYR A 182 3.55 6.44 -7.60
C TYR A 182 4.37 7.14 -8.70
N PHE A 183 5.15 8.15 -8.33
CA PHE A 183 6.03 8.93 -9.20
C PHE A 183 7.51 8.63 -8.97
N ALA A 184 7.82 7.75 -8.03
CA ALA A 184 9.15 7.46 -7.56
C ALA A 184 9.45 5.96 -7.64
N ASN A 185 10.69 5.61 -7.30
CA ASN A 185 11.11 4.22 -7.22
C ASN A 185 10.46 3.52 -6.02
N GLY A 186 10.45 2.18 -6.06
CA GLY A 186 9.71 1.35 -5.11
C GLY A 186 10.09 1.61 -3.65
N ASN A 187 11.35 1.94 -3.36
CA ASN A 187 11.77 2.17 -1.97
C ASN A 187 11.00 3.32 -1.27
N TRP A 188 10.57 4.36 -2.00
CA TRP A 188 9.77 5.45 -1.45
C TRP A 188 8.37 4.99 -1.04
N GLU A 189 7.77 4.14 -1.86
CA GLU A 189 6.46 3.58 -1.61
C GLU A 189 6.48 2.56 -0.48
N THR A 190 7.54 1.77 -0.36
CA THR A 190 7.72 0.87 0.79
C THR A 190 7.93 1.63 2.10
N ALA A 191 8.53 2.84 2.05
CA ALA A 191 8.62 3.73 3.21
C ALA A 191 7.24 4.26 3.62
N ALA A 192 6.44 4.71 2.65
CA ALA A 192 5.06 5.10 2.94
C ALA A 192 4.23 3.93 3.49
N LEU A 193 4.41 2.74 2.91
CA LEU A 193 3.70 1.53 3.28
C LEU A 193 3.94 1.11 4.73
N GLN A 194 5.20 1.09 5.19
CA GLN A 194 5.50 0.70 6.58
C GLN A 194 4.94 1.70 7.60
N THR A 195 5.03 3.00 7.34
CA THR A 195 4.54 4.01 8.28
C THR A 195 3.03 4.06 8.29
N ARG A 196 2.36 4.00 7.13
CA ARG A 196 0.89 3.91 7.09
C ARG A 196 0.37 2.68 7.82
N MET A 197 1.01 1.53 7.65
CA MET A 197 0.62 0.32 8.40
C MET A 197 0.80 0.51 9.91
N ALA A 198 1.90 1.13 10.34
CA ALA A 198 2.13 1.43 11.74
C ALA A 198 1.13 2.42 12.33
N ILE A 199 0.80 3.49 11.60
CA ILE A 199 -0.22 4.46 11.99
C ILE A 199 -1.57 3.76 12.10
N ALA A 200 -1.94 2.92 11.12
CA ALA A 200 -3.20 2.19 11.13
C ALA A 200 -3.35 1.32 12.38
N VAL A 201 -2.31 0.56 12.74
CA VAL A 201 -2.33 -0.27 13.95
C VAL A 201 -2.35 0.60 15.21
N TYR A 202 -1.40 1.52 15.38
CA TYR A 202 -1.31 2.38 16.59
C TYR A 202 -2.60 3.16 16.86
N CYS A 203 -3.25 3.61 15.80
CA CYS A 203 -4.49 4.37 15.85
C CYS A 203 -5.76 3.51 15.82
N SER A 204 -5.63 2.18 15.81
CA SER A 204 -6.73 1.21 15.67
C SER A 204 -7.65 1.46 14.47
N ASP A 205 -7.10 1.94 13.35
CA ASP A 205 -7.84 2.24 12.11
C ASP A 205 -7.88 1.01 11.19
N ARG A 206 -8.95 0.23 11.33
CA ARG A 206 -9.19 -0.98 10.52
C ARG A 206 -9.28 -0.67 9.04
N LYS A 207 -9.90 0.45 8.64
CA LYS A 207 -10.04 0.79 7.22
C LYS A 207 -8.68 1.08 6.60
N MET A 208 -7.86 1.91 7.25
CA MET A 208 -6.51 2.22 6.80
C MET A 208 -5.63 0.95 6.74
N PHE A 209 -5.76 0.04 7.70
CA PHE A 209 -5.03 -1.23 7.68
C PHE A 209 -5.40 -2.08 6.47
N GLU A 210 -6.70 -2.28 6.19
CA GLU A 210 -7.15 -3.04 5.03
C GLU A 210 -6.70 -2.43 3.70
N GLU A 211 -6.77 -1.10 3.58
CA GLU A 211 -6.27 -0.38 2.40
C GLU A 211 -4.76 -0.58 2.21
N THR A 212 -4.01 -0.60 3.31
CA THR A 212 -2.55 -0.74 3.32
C THR A 212 -2.12 -2.18 2.99
N VAL A 213 -2.79 -3.20 3.55
CA VAL A 213 -2.54 -4.61 3.20
C VAL A 213 -2.90 -4.86 1.73
N ARG A 214 -4.05 -4.34 1.26
CA ARG A 214 -4.46 -4.45 -0.15
C ARG A 214 -3.46 -3.77 -1.08
N TYR A 215 -2.94 -2.59 -0.73
CA TYR A 215 -1.87 -1.96 -1.51
C TYR A 215 -0.59 -2.81 -1.51
N ALA A 216 -0.22 -3.44 -0.40
CA ALA A 216 0.97 -4.29 -0.36
C ALA A 216 0.92 -5.42 -1.40
N VAL A 217 -0.26 -6.02 -1.64
CA VAL A 217 -0.40 -7.19 -2.53
C VAL A 217 -0.92 -6.87 -3.94
N ALA A 218 -1.60 -5.73 -4.12
CA ALA A 218 -2.25 -5.36 -5.37
C ALA A 218 -2.17 -3.85 -5.70
N GLY A 219 -1.33 -3.10 -4.98
CA GLY A 219 -1.08 -1.70 -5.25
C GLY A 219 -0.38 -1.50 -6.59
N ALA A 220 -0.76 -0.44 -7.30
CA ALA A 220 -0.32 -0.19 -8.67
C ALA A 220 1.07 0.46 -8.79
N GLY A 221 1.64 0.89 -7.68
CA GLY A 221 2.96 1.51 -7.61
C GLY A 221 4.09 0.50 -7.50
N ASN A 222 5.31 0.96 -7.73
CA ASN A 222 6.56 0.22 -7.59
C ASN A 222 6.81 -0.37 -6.19
N GLY A 223 6.16 0.13 -5.13
CA GLY A 223 6.38 -0.35 -3.75
C GLY A 223 5.49 -1.51 -3.30
N SER A 224 4.50 -1.93 -4.08
CA SER A 224 3.77 -3.17 -3.77
C SER A 224 4.69 -4.38 -3.95
N ILE A 225 4.43 -5.48 -3.24
CA ILE A 225 5.25 -6.70 -3.32
C ILE A 225 5.47 -7.17 -4.77
N PRO A 226 4.44 -7.24 -5.67
CA PRO A 226 4.66 -7.67 -7.05
C PRO A 226 5.48 -6.69 -7.90
N HIS A 227 5.57 -5.42 -7.52
CA HIS A 227 6.30 -4.40 -8.28
C HIS A 227 7.63 -3.98 -7.64
N MET A 228 7.85 -4.31 -6.36
CA MET A 228 9.14 -4.15 -5.70
C MET A 228 10.04 -5.37 -5.97
N VAL A 229 9.47 -6.58 -6.01
CA VAL A 229 10.15 -7.82 -6.44
C VAL A 229 9.51 -8.27 -7.76
N VAL A 230 9.98 -7.67 -8.85
CA VAL A 230 9.32 -7.64 -10.16
C VAL A 230 9.27 -9.00 -10.86
N PHE A 231 10.25 -9.87 -10.61
CA PHE A 231 10.34 -11.17 -11.25
C PHE A 231 10.36 -12.32 -10.25
N PRO A 232 9.88 -13.52 -10.64
CA PRO A 232 9.98 -14.72 -9.81
C PRO A 232 11.41 -15.09 -9.39
N SER A 233 12.43 -14.60 -10.11
CA SER A 233 13.84 -14.75 -9.73
C SER A 233 14.22 -14.06 -8.42
N GLY A 234 13.41 -13.10 -7.95
CA GLY A 234 13.75 -12.23 -6.83
C GLY A 234 14.36 -10.89 -7.23
N GLN A 235 14.53 -10.62 -8.53
CA GLN A 235 15.03 -9.33 -8.98
C GLN A 235 14.16 -8.19 -8.43
N CYS A 236 14.81 -7.21 -7.79
CA CYS A 236 14.14 -6.07 -7.22
C CYS A 236 14.06 -4.90 -8.21
N GLN A 237 13.05 -4.06 -8.04
CA GLN A 237 12.80 -2.89 -8.87
C GLN A 237 14.04 -1.97 -8.95
N GLU A 238 14.72 -1.81 -7.82
CA GLU A 238 15.86 -0.91 -7.61
C GLU A 238 17.22 -1.48 -8.05
N THR A 239 17.27 -2.76 -8.47
CA THR A 239 18.52 -3.51 -8.70
C THR A 239 19.44 -2.86 -9.73
N THR A 240 18.90 -2.08 -10.68
CA THR A 240 19.68 -1.36 -11.69
C THR A 240 20.20 -0.01 -11.21
N ARG A 241 19.70 0.55 -10.09
CA ARG A 241 20.20 1.82 -9.53
C ARG A 241 21.41 1.61 -8.64
N ALA A 242 21.21 0.92 -7.52
CA ALA A 242 22.26 0.55 -6.57
C ALA A 242 21.75 -0.50 -5.58
N GLN A 243 22.65 -1.34 -5.08
CA GLN A 243 22.27 -2.42 -4.17
C GLN A 243 21.78 -1.91 -2.80
N HIS A 244 22.23 -0.74 -2.36
CA HIS A 244 21.72 -0.13 -1.13
C HIS A 244 20.27 0.35 -1.27
N TYR A 245 19.82 0.75 -2.46
CA TYR A 245 18.41 1.12 -2.70
C TYR A 245 17.49 -0.10 -2.76
N ALA A 246 17.96 -1.22 -3.33
CA ALA A 246 17.25 -2.49 -3.26
C ALA A 246 17.09 -2.96 -1.81
N GLN A 247 18.18 -2.89 -1.03
CA GLN A 247 18.16 -3.21 0.40
C GLN A 247 17.27 -2.26 1.21
N LEU A 248 17.21 -0.96 0.87
CA LEU A 248 16.26 -0.04 1.47
C LEU A 248 14.83 -0.57 1.27
N GLY A 249 14.36 -0.70 0.03
CA GLY A 249 12.97 -1.11 -0.22
C GLY A 249 12.62 -2.49 0.36
N LEU A 250 13.53 -3.46 0.25
CA LEU A 250 13.35 -4.79 0.85
C LEU A 250 13.27 -4.75 2.37
N GLY A 251 14.16 -4.00 3.02
CA GLY A 251 14.17 -3.83 4.46
C GLY A 251 12.88 -3.22 4.98
N LEU A 252 12.33 -2.21 4.30
CA LEU A 252 11.07 -1.58 4.68
C LEU A 252 9.88 -2.52 4.43
N LEU A 253 9.85 -3.28 3.31
CA LEU A 253 8.86 -4.35 3.13
C LEU A 253 8.94 -5.42 4.22
N GLY A 254 10.13 -5.74 4.71
CA GLY A 254 10.33 -6.62 5.86
C GLY A 254 9.69 -6.06 7.14
N CYS A 255 9.67 -4.73 7.33
CA CYS A 255 8.95 -4.08 8.43
C CYS A 255 7.43 -4.23 8.25
N VAL A 256 6.92 -3.94 7.04
CA VAL A 256 5.50 -4.09 6.69
C VAL A 256 5.02 -5.52 7.00
N ALA A 257 5.78 -6.51 6.55
CA ALA A 257 5.42 -7.91 6.73
C ALA A 257 5.40 -8.35 8.21
N GLU A 258 6.31 -7.83 9.04
CA GLU A 258 6.32 -8.15 10.48
C GLU A 258 5.16 -7.47 11.22
N VAL A 259 4.83 -6.21 10.90
CA VAL A 259 3.65 -5.54 11.47
C VAL A 259 2.38 -6.29 11.07
N ALA A 260 2.22 -6.64 9.79
CA ALA A 260 1.09 -7.44 9.33
C ALA A 260 1.03 -8.83 10.00
N TRP A 261 2.18 -9.49 10.15
CA TRP A 261 2.28 -10.78 10.83
C TRP A 261 1.77 -10.68 12.27
N ASN A 262 2.14 -9.63 13.01
CA ASN A 262 1.69 -9.43 14.38
C ASN A 262 0.18 -9.17 14.48
N GLN A 263 -0.46 -8.75 13.39
CA GLN A 263 -1.92 -8.62 13.26
C GLN A 263 -2.61 -9.85 12.66
N GLY A 264 -1.87 -10.95 12.47
CA GLY A 264 -2.42 -12.21 11.95
C GLY A 264 -2.55 -12.30 10.43
N VAL A 265 -1.78 -11.49 9.68
CA VAL A 265 -1.80 -11.41 8.21
C VAL A 265 -0.45 -11.81 7.62
N ASP A 266 -0.40 -12.87 6.80
CA ASP A 266 0.84 -13.46 6.28
C ASP A 266 1.32 -12.82 4.97
N LEU A 267 1.83 -11.59 5.05
CA LEU A 267 2.51 -10.94 3.91
C LEU A 267 3.85 -11.59 3.58
N TYR A 268 4.49 -12.28 4.53
CA TYR A 268 5.71 -13.05 4.28
C TYR A 268 5.45 -14.18 3.29
N GLY A 269 4.40 -14.98 3.52
CA GLY A 269 4.02 -16.11 2.67
C GLY A 269 3.46 -15.73 1.30
N TRP A 270 3.14 -14.45 1.07
CA TRP A 270 2.42 -14.02 -0.13
C TRP A 270 3.19 -14.32 -1.43
N ASN A 271 2.46 -14.86 -2.41
CA ASN A 271 2.94 -15.17 -3.76
C ASN A 271 4.25 -15.97 -3.78
N GLU A 272 4.24 -17.09 -3.04
CA GLU A 272 5.36 -18.02 -2.87
C GLU A 272 6.59 -17.37 -2.21
N ASN A 273 6.39 -16.77 -1.04
CA ASN A 273 7.45 -16.08 -0.29
C ASN A 273 8.16 -15.00 -1.13
N ARG A 274 7.42 -14.19 -1.88
CA ARG A 274 7.98 -13.23 -2.84
C ARG A 274 8.99 -12.27 -2.20
N ILE A 275 8.72 -11.86 -0.95
CA ILE A 275 9.65 -11.02 -0.18
C ILE A 275 10.98 -11.76 0.04
N LEU A 276 10.95 -13.03 0.46
CA LEU A 276 12.18 -13.82 0.66
C LEU A 276 12.99 -13.94 -0.63
N LYS A 277 12.34 -14.20 -1.77
CA LYS A 277 13.02 -14.28 -3.08
C LYS A 277 13.83 -13.00 -3.35
N GLY A 278 13.27 -11.83 -3.02
CA GLY A 278 13.97 -10.54 -3.08
C GLY A 278 15.22 -10.47 -2.21
N PHE A 279 15.11 -10.87 -0.94
CA PHE A 279 16.24 -10.91 -0.01
C PHE A 279 17.33 -11.88 -0.45
N GLU A 280 16.97 -13.10 -0.87
CA GLU A 280 17.94 -14.11 -1.31
C GLU A 280 18.65 -13.68 -2.59
N TYR A 281 17.94 -13.08 -3.55
CA TYR A 281 18.53 -12.53 -4.77
C TYR A 281 19.57 -11.43 -4.45
N THR A 282 19.18 -10.46 -3.62
CA THR A 282 20.07 -9.36 -3.24
C THR A 282 21.27 -9.84 -2.41
N ALA A 283 21.05 -10.79 -1.50
CA ALA A 283 22.11 -11.41 -0.71
C ALA A 283 23.10 -12.19 -1.60
N GLN A 284 22.60 -13.05 -2.50
CA GLN A 284 23.43 -13.83 -3.43
C GLN A 284 24.31 -12.91 -4.28
N TYR A 285 23.71 -11.89 -4.91
CA TYR A 285 24.48 -10.94 -5.70
C TYR A 285 25.50 -10.17 -4.85
N GLY A 286 25.09 -9.71 -3.67
CA GLY A 286 25.97 -9.01 -2.72
C GLY A 286 27.15 -9.85 -2.27
N LEU A 287 26.99 -11.17 -2.11
CA LEU A 287 28.04 -12.12 -1.72
C LEU A 287 29.05 -12.42 -2.85
N GLY A 288 28.91 -11.77 -4.00
CA GLY A 288 29.83 -11.91 -5.14
C GLY A 288 29.36 -12.90 -6.19
N GLU A 289 28.23 -13.57 -6.00
CA GLU A 289 27.69 -14.54 -6.96
C GLU A 289 26.87 -13.85 -8.07
N ASN A 290 26.68 -14.58 -9.17
CA ASN A 290 25.84 -14.12 -10.28
C ASN A 290 24.37 -14.46 -10.02
N VAL A 291 23.49 -13.60 -10.53
CA VAL A 291 22.04 -13.74 -10.45
C VAL A 291 21.42 -13.43 -11.81
N PRO A 292 20.30 -14.05 -12.19
CA PRO A 292 19.65 -13.80 -13.47
C PRO A 292 19.06 -12.39 -13.50
N PHE A 293 19.40 -11.61 -14.53
CA PHE A 293 18.88 -10.27 -14.75
C PHE A 293 17.93 -10.24 -15.95
N GLN A 294 16.81 -9.55 -15.81
CA GLN A 294 15.83 -9.31 -16.87
C GLN A 294 15.51 -7.81 -16.97
N HIS A 295 15.49 -7.29 -18.19
CA HIS A 295 15.05 -5.93 -18.45
C HIS A 295 13.55 -5.78 -18.22
N TYR A 296 13.17 -4.65 -17.64
CA TYR A 296 11.77 -4.21 -17.57
C TYR A 296 11.75 -2.68 -17.51
N LEU A 297 10.61 -2.08 -17.85
CA LEU A 297 10.31 -0.69 -17.60
C LEU A 297 9.39 -0.60 -16.38
N ASP A 298 9.74 0.25 -15.43
CA ASP A 298 8.98 0.40 -14.20
C ASP A 298 7.63 1.09 -14.41
N ARG A 299 6.77 1.06 -13.38
CA ARG A 299 5.41 1.62 -13.43
C ARG A 299 5.38 3.11 -13.73
N THR A 300 6.46 3.84 -13.41
CA THR A 300 6.55 5.28 -13.67
C THR A 300 6.95 5.62 -15.12
N GLY A 301 7.41 4.64 -15.89
CA GLY A 301 8.00 4.84 -17.22
C GLY A 301 9.34 5.58 -17.19
N LYS A 302 10.02 5.65 -16.04
CA LYS A 302 11.26 6.40 -15.89
C LYS A 302 12.48 5.50 -15.86
N TYR A 303 12.39 4.35 -15.22
CA TYR A 303 13.51 3.50 -14.88
C TYR A 303 13.44 2.17 -15.63
N GLY A 304 14.50 1.89 -16.38
CA GLY A 304 14.60 0.68 -17.19
C GLY A 304 14.68 0.98 -18.68
N LYS A 305 14.85 -0.07 -19.47
CA LYS A 305 15.02 0.02 -20.93
C LYS A 305 13.76 0.60 -21.58
N GLY A 306 13.91 1.64 -22.39
CA GLY A 306 12.79 2.35 -23.04
C GLY A 306 12.13 3.43 -22.16
N GLY A 307 12.63 3.65 -20.94
CA GLY A 307 12.17 4.74 -20.07
C GLY A 307 12.93 6.05 -20.27
N ARG A 308 12.47 7.10 -19.58
CA ARG A 308 13.11 8.44 -19.61
C ARG A 308 14.60 8.40 -19.23
N ASN A 309 14.99 7.52 -18.31
CA ASN A 309 16.39 7.32 -17.90
C ASN A 309 16.88 5.96 -18.43
N ASN A 310 17.27 5.91 -19.70
CA ASN A 310 17.51 4.65 -20.42
C ASN A 310 18.80 3.90 -19.99
N ASP A 311 19.60 4.44 -19.06
CA ASP A 311 20.89 3.88 -18.62
C ASP A 311 20.74 2.72 -17.61
N TYR A 312 19.51 2.31 -17.29
CA TYR A 312 19.21 1.22 -16.36
C TYR A 312 19.09 -0.13 -17.07
N ASP A 313 20.15 -0.52 -17.77
CA ASP A 313 20.21 -1.69 -18.66
C ASP A 313 20.96 -2.90 -18.07
N LYS A 314 21.57 -2.76 -16.90
CA LYS A 314 22.26 -3.85 -16.20
C LYS A 314 22.09 -3.75 -14.70
N ILE A 315 22.31 -4.86 -14.01
CA ILE A 315 22.42 -4.88 -12.55
C ILE A 315 23.56 -3.95 -12.10
N SER A 316 23.29 -3.08 -11.12
CA SER A 316 24.26 -2.11 -10.64
C SER A 316 25.25 -2.75 -9.66
N SER A 317 26.54 -2.54 -9.88
CA SER A 317 27.61 -2.92 -8.94
C SER A 317 27.75 -1.95 -7.77
N VAL A 318 27.05 -0.80 -7.78
CA VAL A 318 27.12 0.21 -6.72
C VAL A 318 26.64 -0.41 -5.40
N SER A 319 27.50 -0.34 -4.38
CA SER A 319 27.28 -0.93 -3.05
C SER A 319 27.13 -2.46 -3.03
N ARG A 320 27.56 -3.17 -4.08
CA ARG A 320 27.68 -4.64 -4.02
C ARG A 320 28.65 -5.03 -2.89
N GLY A 321 28.30 -6.04 -2.10
CA GLY A 321 29.05 -6.45 -0.90
C GLY A 321 28.80 -5.61 0.35
N SER A 322 28.09 -4.49 0.25
CA SER A 322 27.63 -3.73 1.41
C SER A 322 26.27 -4.28 1.86
N PHE A 323 26.20 -4.81 3.07
CA PHE A 323 24.97 -5.36 3.65
C PHE A 323 24.41 -4.44 4.71
N TRP A 324 23.16 -4.03 4.53
CA TRP A 324 22.41 -3.21 5.48
C TRP A 324 21.78 -4.07 6.59
N PRO A 325 21.40 -3.49 7.74
CA PRO A 325 20.88 -4.24 8.88
C PRO A 325 19.39 -4.62 8.69
N ILE A 326 19.15 -5.59 7.80
CA ILE A 326 17.80 -6.00 7.39
C ILE A 326 17.59 -7.53 7.34
N TYR A 327 18.64 -8.32 7.53
CA TYR A 327 18.64 -9.75 7.22
C TYR A 327 18.19 -10.61 8.41
N GLU A 328 18.51 -10.21 9.65
CA GLU A 328 18.14 -11.00 10.84
C GLU A 328 16.63 -11.18 10.95
N ARG A 329 15.83 -10.14 10.75
CA ARG A 329 14.36 -10.24 10.81
C ARG A 329 13.82 -11.28 9.83
N ILE A 330 14.21 -11.17 8.57
CA ILE A 330 13.75 -12.03 7.48
C ILE A 330 14.19 -13.46 7.73
N PHE A 331 15.48 -13.68 8.02
CA PHE A 331 16.00 -15.01 8.28
C PHE A 331 15.30 -15.69 9.47
N ASN A 332 15.08 -14.96 10.57
CA ASN A 332 14.41 -15.51 11.74
C ASN A 332 12.91 -15.79 11.47
N HIS A 333 12.24 -14.98 10.66
CA HIS A 333 10.89 -15.32 10.21
C HIS A 333 10.90 -16.61 9.38
N TYR A 334 11.59 -16.63 8.25
CA TYR A 334 11.52 -17.75 7.32
C TYR A 334 12.16 -19.02 7.90
N SER A 335 13.43 -18.97 8.29
CA SER A 335 14.19 -20.17 8.70
C SER A 335 13.84 -20.65 10.10
N ARG A 336 13.58 -19.74 11.07
CA ARG A 336 13.37 -20.11 12.47
C ARG A 336 11.89 -20.22 12.85
N ARG A 337 11.05 -19.27 12.42
CA ARG A 337 9.60 -19.25 12.69
C ARG A 337 8.83 -20.20 11.77
N ARG A 338 9.21 -20.29 10.48
CA ARG A 338 8.46 -21.03 9.44
C ARG A 338 9.21 -22.22 8.81
N SER A 339 10.46 -22.48 9.18
CA SER A 339 11.31 -23.53 8.59
C SER A 339 11.44 -23.46 7.05
N VAL A 340 11.33 -22.27 6.47
CA VAL A 340 11.60 -21.98 5.06
C VAL A 340 13.09 -21.63 4.90
N PRO A 341 13.86 -22.33 4.06
CA PRO A 341 15.29 -22.06 3.90
C PRO A 341 15.57 -20.65 3.35
N ALA A 342 16.54 -19.96 3.96
CA ALA A 342 17.09 -18.69 3.50
C ALA A 342 18.64 -18.72 3.52
N PRO A 343 19.27 -19.57 2.69
CA PRO A 343 20.71 -19.85 2.75
C PRO A 343 21.61 -18.63 2.53
N TYR A 344 21.25 -17.71 1.64
CA TYR A 344 22.07 -16.52 1.36
C TYR A 344 21.95 -15.50 2.48
N SER A 345 20.75 -15.28 3.00
CA SER A 345 20.52 -14.45 4.19
C SER A 345 21.29 -15.00 5.40
N ALA A 346 21.35 -16.32 5.57
CA ALA A 346 22.13 -16.95 6.64
C ALA A 346 23.63 -16.61 6.54
N ARG A 347 24.20 -16.65 5.32
CA ARG A 347 25.61 -16.28 5.06
C ARG A 347 25.87 -14.81 5.34
N VAL A 348 24.94 -13.93 4.98
CA VAL A 348 25.05 -12.50 5.29
C VAL A 348 25.04 -12.26 6.80
N ILE A 349 24.17 -12.95 7.55
CA ILE A 349 24.14 -12.86 9.02
C ILE A 349 25.45 -13.32 9.63
N ALA A 350 25.99 -14.48 9.19
CA ALA A 350 27.28 -14.96 9.68
C ALA A 350 28.44 -13.98 9.42
N LEU A 351 28.35 -13.16 8.37
CA LEU A 351 29.33 -12.12 8.06
C LEU A 351 29.15 -10.83 8.88
N LYS A 352 27.93 -10.55 9.37
CA LYS A 352 27.54 -9.23 9.88
C LYS A 352 27.01 -9.20 11.31
N GLU A 353 26.79 -10.34 11.95
CA GLU A 353 26.28 -10.37 13.32
C GLU A 353 27.31 -9.81 14.32
N PRO A 354 26.88 -9.07 15.36
CA PRO A 354 25.50 -8.63 15.64
C PRO A 354 25.02 -7.50 14.70
N GLU A 355 23.78 -7.61 14.22
CA GLU A 355 23.16 -6.65 13.30
C GLU A 355 22.87 -5.30 14.00
N GLY A 356 23.44 -4.22 13.46
CA GLY A 356 23.27 -2.85 13.96
C GLY A 356 22.06 -2.11 13.40
N PHE A 357 22.14 -0.80 13.23
CA PHE A 357 21.06 0.06 12.71
C PHE A 357 21.63 1.16 11.81
N ASN A 358 20.76 1.92 11.13
CA ASN A 358 21.14 3.14 10.43
C ASN A 358 20.01 4.19 10.52
N ARG A 359 20.10 5.29 9.79
CA ARG A 359 19.09 6.37 9.84
C ARG A 359 17.81 6.07 9.08
N ASP A 360 17.83 5.12 8.15
CA ASP A 360 16.70 4.75 7.30
C ASP A 360 16.02 3.45 7.78
N HIS A 361 16.70 2.64 8.59
CA HIS A 361 16.18 1.40 9.18
C HIS A 361 16.37 1.38 10.69
N VAL A 362 15.32 0.96 11.40
CA VAL A 362 15.38 0.67 12.84
C VAL A 362 16.49 -0.32 13.21
N GLY A 363 16.78 -1.30 12.33
CA GLY A 363 17.79 -2.34 12.53
C GLY A 363 17.60 -3.15 13.81
N LEU A 364 18.72 -3.51 14.44
CA LEU A 364 18.82 -4.24 15.70
C LEU A 364 18.23 -5.65 15.63
N GLY A 365 18.26 -6.31 14.47
CA GLY A 365 17.58 -7.59 14.29
C GLY A 365 18.15 -8.74 15.11
N THR A 366 19.45 -8.72 15.45
CA THR A 366 20.05 -9.71 16.36
C THR A 366 19.46 -9.60 17.78
N LEU A 367 19.15 -8.38 18.24
CA LEU A 367 18.41 -8.16 19.50
C LEU A 367 16.92 -8.53 19.32
N ALA A 368 16.26 -7.88 18.36
CA ALA A 368 14.80 -7.87 18.28
C ALA A 368 14.19 -9.14 17.69
N HIS A 369 14.86 -9.84 16.78
CA HIS A 369 14.23 -10.92 15.99
C HIS A 369 14.88 -12.29 16.15
N ARG A 370 16.13 -12.38 16.65
CA ARG A 370 16.86 -13.63 16.84
C ARG A 370 16.12 -14.61 17.75
N ARG A 371 15.73 -15.76 17.22
CA ARG A 371 14.94 -16.75 17.96
C ARG A 371 15.37 -18.18 17.66
N GLU A 372 15.08 -19.07 18.59
CA GLU A 372 15.26 -20.50 18.37
C GLU A 372 14.34 -21.01 17.26
N ARG A 373 14.79 -22.09 16.60
CA ARG A 373 13.97 -22.74 15.57
C ARG A 373 12.82 -23.47 16.25
N LYS A 374 11.58 -23.21 15.82
CA LYS A 374 10.45 -24.02 16.26
C LYS A 374 10.43 -25.34 15.50
N SER A 375 10.28 -26.46 16.21
CA SER A 375 10.24 -27.81 15.63
C SER A 375 9.00 -28.03 14.77
N THR A 376 7.86 -27.40 15.08
CA THR A 376 6.67 -27.33 14.20
C THR A 376 5.72 -26.20 14.64
N PRO A 377 5.05 -25.49 13.71
CA PRO A 377 3.89 -24.64 14.04
C PRO A 377 2.77 -25.39 14.78
N VAL A 378 2.23 -24.78 15.84
CA VAL A 378 1.11 -25.33 16.61
C VAL A 378 0.14 -24.22 16.92
N ALA A 379 -1.14 -24.38 16.59
CA ALA A 379 -2.16 -23.38 16.89
C ALA A 379 -2.24 -23.10 18.41
N ARG A 380 -2.08 -21.84 18.78
CA ARG A 380 -2.13 -21.28 20.15
C ARG A 380 -3.17 -20.18 20.30
N SER A 381 -3.59 -19.57 19.20
CA SER A 381 -4.67 -18.58 19.17
C SER A 381 -5.51 -18.73 17.91
N VAL A 382 -6.68 -18.08 17.87
CA VAL A 382 -7.47 -18.00 16.63
C VAL A 382 -6.67 -17.23 15.57
N PRO A 383 -6.83 -17.54 14.27
CA PRO A 383 -6.14 -16.78 13.22
C PRO A 383 -6.61 -15.32 13.18
N GLY A 384 -5.79 -14.44 12.61
CA GLY A 384 -6.20 -13.07 12.29
C GLY A 384 -7.42 -13.02 11.39
N ALA A 385 -8.24 -11.98 11.53
CA ALA A 385 -9.35 -11.73 10.60
C ALA A 385 -8.82 -11.63 9.16
N PRO A 386 -9.49 -12.21 8.16
CA PRO A 386 -9.08 -12.10 6.77
C PRO A 386 -8.94 -10.63 6.33
N SER A 387 -7.84 -10.31 5.66
CA SER A 387 -7.49 -8.93 5.27
C SER A 387 -6.88 -8.86 3.87
N GLY A 388 -6.89 -7.67 3.29
CA GLY A 388 -6.22 -7.40 2.00
C GLY A 388 -6.95 -8.00 0.81
N PHE A 389 -8.28 -7.90 0.80
CA PHE A 389 -9.10 -8.44 -0.28
C PHE A 389 -8.83 -7.76 -1.63
N VAL A 390 -8.81 -8.56 -2.69
CA VAL A 390 -8.71 -8.14 -4.10
C VAL A 390 -9.88 -8.78 -4.85
N MET A 391 -10.63 -7.94 -5.58
CA MET A 391 -11.94 -8.28 -6.15
C MET A 391 -11.94 -8.16 -7.68
N ARG A 392 -11.65 -9.25 -8.39
CA ARG A 392 -11.62 -9.25 -9.86
C ARG A 392 -13.00 -9.62 -10.40
N SER A 393 -13.68 -8.64 -10.99
CA SER A 393 -15.04 -8.78 -11.52
C SER A 393 -15.04 -9.55 -12.84
N SER A 394 -16.06 -10.39 -13.06
CA SER A 394 -16.31 -11.07 -14.33
C SER A 394 -17.80 -11.01 -14.68
N GLY A 395 -18.16 -11.16 -15.94
CA GLY A 395 -19.57 -11.06 -16.37
C GLY A 395 -20.54 -12.06 -15.72
N ARG A 396 -20.02 -13.14 -15.10
CA ARG A 396 -20.80 -14.19 -14.44
C ARG A 396 -20.58 -14.28 -12.92
N GLY A 397 -19.68 -13.49 -12.34
CA GLY A 397 -19.27 -13.67 -10.95
C GLY A 397 -18.13 -12.76 -10.49
N VAL A 398 -17.69 -12.90 -9.25
CA VAL A 398 -16.55 -12.16 -8.70
C VAL A 398 -15.48 -13.13 -8.21
N LYS A 399 -14.24 -12.97 -8.71
CA LYS A 399 -13.08 -13.68 -8.18
C LYS A 399 -12.51 -12.89 -7.01
N ILE A 400 -12.54 -13.51 -5.84
CA ILE A 400 -12.25 -12.91 -4.54
C ILE A 400 -11.01 -13.58 -3.98
N SER A 401 -9.97 -12.81 -3.67
CA SER A 401 -8.77 -13.31 -2.98
C SER A 401 -8.38 -12.41 -1.83
N TRP A 402 -7.72 -12.95 -0.81
CA TRP A 402 -7.22 -12.20 0.34
C TRP A 402 -5.87 -12.76 0.79
N VAL A 403 -5.20 -12.06 1.71
CA VAL A 403 -3.93 -12.54 2.28
C VAL A 403 -4.21 -13.65 3.28
N GLN A 404 -3.39 -14.70 3.30
CA GLN A 404 -3.52 -15.81 4.23
C GLN A 404 -3.52 -15.32 5.70
N SER A 405 -4.55 -15.70 6.45
CA SER A 405 -4.62 -15.49 7.89
C SER A 405 -3.72 -16.49 8.64
N VAL A 406 -3.10 -16.01 9.70
CA VAL A 406 -2.21 -16.79 10.57
C VAL A 406 -2.49 -16.53 12.04
N ASP A 407 -2.13 -17.51 12.87
CA ASP A 407 -1.93 -17.35 14.31
C ASP A 407 -0.45 -17.03 14.56
N PRO A 408 -0.11 -15.78 14.92
CA PRO A 408 1.28 -15.35 15.06
C PRO A 408 2.01 -16.05 16.21
N LEU A 409 1.30 -16.34 17.32
CA LEU A 409 1.85 -16.95 18.53
C LEU A 409 2.20 -18.43 18.29
N GLY A 410 1.28 -19.15 17.65
CA GLY A 410 1.47 -20.53 17.24
C GLY A 410 2.33 -20.71 16.00
N CYS A 411 2.52 -19.62 15.24
CA CYS A 411 3.17 -19.58 13.93
C CYS A 411 2.49 -20.50 12.90
N SER A 412 1.18 -20.69 13.06
CA SER A 412 0.36 -21.62 12.26
C SER A 412 -0.58 -20.87 11.33
N ASN A 413 -1.02 -21.54 10.26
CA ASN A 413 -1.95 -20.97 9.29
C ASN A 413 -3.41 -21.17 9.73
N ALA A 414 -4.31 -20.32 9.25
CA ALA A 414 -5.72 -20.67 9.18
C ALA A 414 -5.92 -21.93 8.33
N GLU A 415 -6.80 -22.82 8.78
CA GLU A 415 -7.09 -24.10 8.16
C GLU A 415 -8.32 -24.07 7.25
N THR A 416 -9.26 -23.14 7.50
CA THR A 416 -10.48 -22.93 6.70
C THR A 416 -10.91 -21.48 6.71
N TYR A 417 -11.75 -21.10 5.73
CA TYR A 417 -12.42 -19.81 5.66
C TYR A 417 -13.90 -19.97 5.34
N ASP A 418 -14.76 -19.22 6.02
CA ASP A 418 -16.15 -19.05 5.63
C ASP A 418 -16.30 -17.69 4.95
N LEU A 419 -16.59 -17.71 3.65
CA LEU A 419 -16.92 -16.51 2.87
C LEU A 419 -18.42 -16.25 3.00
N MET A 420 -18.81 -15.00 3.21
CA MET A 420 -20.20 -14.58 3.34
C MET A 420 -20.51 -13.44 2.38
N ARG A 421 -21.74 -13.40 1.85
CA ARG A 421 -22.22 -12.41 0.88
C ARG A 421 -23.55 -11.79 1.32
N SER A 422 -23.75 -10.54 0.98
CA SER A 422 -25.01 -9.79 1.13
C SER A 422 -25.27 -8.93 -0.11
N SER A 423 -26.53 -8.61 -0.39
CA SER A 423 -26.93 -7.57 -1.36
C SER A 423 -27.00 -6.16 -0.76
N SER A 424 -26.78 -6.04 0.55
CA SER A 424 -26.78 -4.79 1.34
C SER A 424 -25.47 -4.66 2.16
N PRO A 425 -24.92 -3.44 2.32
CA PRO A 425 -23.68 -3.24 3.09
C PRO A 425 -23.78 -3.72 4.55
N ASP A 426 -24.97 -3.62 5.14
CA ASP A 426 -25.22 -3.92 6.55
C ASP A 426 -25.75 -5.34 6.80
N GLY A 427 -25.96 -6.10 5.71
CA GLY A 427 -26.49 -7.46 5.76
C GLY A 427 -28.00 -7.55 5.50
N PRO A 428 -28.62 -8.71 5.79
CA PRO A 428 -27.99 -9.91 6.38
C PRO A 428 -26.95 -10.56 5.46
N PHE A 429 -25.90 -11.15 6.05
CA PHE A 429 -24.85 -11.87 5.32
C PHE A 429 -25.09 -13.38 5.39
N GLU A 430 -24.99 -14.05 4.24
CA GLU A 430 -25.17 -15.50 4.10
C GLU A 430 -23.87 -16.16 3.66
N VAL A 431 -23.60 -17.39 4.12
CA VAL A 431 -22.39 -18.13 3.77
C VAL A 431 -22.44 -18.56 2.29
N VAL A 432 -21.35 -18.30 1.57
CA VAL A 432 -21.13 -18.68 0.17
C VAL A 432 -20.51 -20.07 0.13
N GLY A 433 -21.37 -21.10 0.12
CA GLY A 433 -20.95 -22.50 -0.04
C GLY A 433 -20.18 -23.08 1.16
N PRO A 434 -19.48 -24.22 0.98
CA PRO A 434 -18.71 -24.87 2.04
C PRO A 434 -17.42 -24.10 2.38
N SER A 435 -16.89 -24.32 3.58
CA SER A 435 -15.65 -23.68 4.04
C SER A 435 -14.47 -23.95 3.10
N LEU A 436 -13.74 -22.89 2.77
CA LEU A 436 -12.64 -22.88 1.81
C LEU A 436 -11.31 -23.23 2.49
N LYS A 437 -10.43 -23.96 1.80
CA LYS A 437 -9.07 -24.29 2.27
C LYS A 437 -7.99 -23.31 1.79
N VAL A 438 -8.33 -22.42 0.88
CA VAL A 438 -7.42 -21.47 0.25
C VAL A 438 -8.04 -20.07 0.25
N SER A 439 -7.20 -19.04 0.24
CA SER A 439 -7.61 -17.62 0.24
C SER A 439 -8.02 -17.10 -1.14
N LEU A 440 -8.78 -17.92 -1.89
CA LEU A 440 -9.25 -17.61 -3.23
C LEU A 440 -10.59 -18.32 -3.50
N HIS A 441 -11.56 -17.59 -4.05
CA HIS A 441 -12.83 -18.12 -4.48
C HIS A 441 -13.35 -17.41 -5.72
N LEU A 442 -14.11 -18.12 -6.57
CA LEU A 442 -14.92 -17.52 -7.62
C LEU A 442 -16.39 -17.69 -7.23
N ASP A 443 -17.03 -16.59 -6.82
CA ASP A 443 -18.45 -16.60 -6.54
C ASP A 443 -19.23 -16.40 -7.84
N ALA A 444 -19.85 -17.48 -8.32
CA ALA A 444 -20.63 -17.54 -9.55
C ALA A 444 -21.66 -18.69 -9.50
N PRO A 445 -22.81 -18.56 -10.20
CA PRO A 445 -23.22 -17.41 -10.99
C PRO A 445 -23.78 -16.26 -10.13
N LEU A 446 -23.50 -15.03 -10.55
CA LEU A 446 -24.06 -13.81 -9.97
C LEU A 446 -24.84 -13.02 -11.01
N LYS A 447 -25.77 -12.18 -10.56
CA LYS A 447 -26.51 -11.28 -11.44
C LYS A 447 -25.58 -10.18 -11.95
N ARG A 448 -25.34 -10.13 -13.26
CA ARG A 448 -24.51 -9.09 -13.90
C ARG A 448 -25.01 -7.68 -13.50
N GLY A 449 -24.08 -6.81 -13.13
CA GLY A 449 -24.33 -5.41 -12.77
C GLY A 449 -24.83 -5.20 -11.34
N GLN A 450 -25.10 -6.28 -10.58
CA GLN A 450 -25.47 -6.19 -9.18
C GLN A 450 -24.23 -5.97 -8.31
N LEU A 451 -24.34 -5.04 -7.36
CA LEU A 451 -23.34 -4.85 -6.31
C LEU A 451 -23.58 -5.85 -5.18
N TYR A 452 -22.52 -6.53 -4.77
CA TYR A 452 -22.50 -7.48 -3.65
C TYR A 452 -21.48 -7.04 -2.61
N TYR A 453 -21.74 -7.43 -1.35
CA TYR A 453 -20.93 -7.12 -0.19
C TYR A 453 -20.44 -8.42 0.45
N TYR A 454 -19.15 -8.50 0.74
CA TYR A 454 -18.51 -9.71 1.24
C TYR A 454 -17.86 -9.49 2.60
N LYS A 455 -17.89 -10.54 3.41
CA LYS A 455 -17.09 -10.71 4.63
C LYS A 455 -16.49 -12.11 4.62
N ALA A 456 -15.38 -12.34 5.31
CA ALA A 456 -14.92 -13.69 5.59
C ALA A 456 -14.47 -13.85 7.04
N THR A 457 -14.50 -15.07 7.53
CA THR A 457 -13.83 -15.48 8.78
C THR A 457 -12.80 -16.55 8.48
N ALA A 458 -11.78 -16.66 9.34
CA ALA A 458 -10.75 -17.69 9.28
C ALA A 458 -10.85 -18.59 10.50
N SER A 459 -10.63 -19.90 10.34
CA SER A 459 -10.70 -20.85 11.45
C SER A 459 -9.49 -21.78 11.47
N ASN A 460 -9.06 -22.14 12.68
CA ASN A 460 -8.12 -23.23 12.95
C ASN A 460 -8.67 -24.09 14.12
N LYS A 461 -7.86 -25.02 14.65
CA LYS A 461 -8.25 -25.88 15.78
C LYS A 461 -8.61 -25.13 17.08
N VAL A 462 -8.16 -23.89 17.26
CA VAL A 462 -8.46 -23.08 18.45
C VAL A 462 -9.82 -22.40 18.32
N GLY A 463 -10.21 -22.01 17.11
CA GLY A 463 -11.51 -21.42 16.86
C GLY A 463 -11.56 -20.53 15.62
N ARG A 464 -12.61 -19.72 15.54
CA ARG A 464 -12.93 -18.82 14.43
C ARG A 464 -12.55 -17.38 14.76
N SER A 465 -11.99 -16.67 13.80
CA SER A 465 -11.65 -15.25 13.88
C SER A 465 -12.89 -14.36 13.94
N ALA A 466 -12.69 -13.08 14.27
CA ALA A 466 -13.65 -12.03 13.93
C ALA A 466 -13.85 -11.96 12.39
N PRO A 467 -15.01 -11.47 11.91
CA PRO A 467 -15.21 -11.24 10.48
C PRO A 467 -14.31 -10.12 9.96
N SER A 468 -13.91 -10.23 8.69
CA SER A 468 -13.24 -9.16 7.96
C SER A 468 -14.10 -7.88 7.89
N ALA A 469 -13.47 -6.78 7.48
CA ALA A 469 -14.22 -5.61 7.01
C ALA A 469 -15.15 -6.01 5.84
N THR A 470 -16.26 -5.27 5.67
CA THR A 470 -17.13 -5.44 4.51
C THR A 470 -16.45 -4.91 3.25
N ILE A 471 -16.34 -5.71 2.20
CA ILE A 471 -15.82 -5.27 0.88
C ILE A 471 -16.91 -5.40 -0.17
N ALA A 472 -17.07 -4.36 -1.00
CA ALA A 472 -18.05 -4.34 -2.08
C ALA A 472 -17.39 -4.69 -3.43
N ALA A 473 -18.12 -5.44 -4.27
CA ALA A 473 -17.72 -5.76 -5.63
C ALA A 473 -18.95 -5.93 -6.54
N CYS A 474 -18.87 -5.41 -7.75
CA CYS A 474 -19.89 -5.59 -8.77
C CYS A 474 -19.66 -6.90 -9.53
N ALA A 475 -20.71 -7.69 -9.76
CA ALA A 475 -20.61 -8.81 -10.69
C ALA A 475 -20.56 -8.29 -12.13
N GLY A 476 -19.36 -8.13 -12.68
CA GLY A 476 -19.15 -7.48 -13.97
C GLY A 476 -19.18 -5.96 -13.84
N LEU A 477 -19.92 -5.27 -14.71
CA LEU A 477 -20.03 -3.81 -14.72
C LEU A 477 -21.49 -3.37 -14.55
N PRO A 478 -21.75 -2.25 -13.87
CA PRO A 478 -23.11 -1.77 -13.60
C PRO A 478 -23.81 -1.34 -14.89
N GLY A 479 -25.13 -1.50 -14.95
CA GLY A 479 -25.95 -1.04 -16.08
C GLY A 479 -25.46 -1.54 -17.45
N ALA A 480 -25.47 -0.64 -18.42
CA ALA A 480 -25.05 -0.90 -19.80
C ALA A 480 -23.53 -0.80 -20.03
N TRP A 481 -22.73 -0.56 -18.97
CA TRP A 481 -21.29 -0.45 -19.10
C TRP A 481 -20.67 -1.80 -19.51
N SER A 482 -19.67 -1.72 -20.39
CA SER A 482 -18.82 -2.81 -20.86
C SER A 482 -17.38 -2.29 -21.01
N SER A 483 -16.39 -3.16 -21.18
CA SER A 483 -15.02 -2.72 -21.42
C SER A 483 -14.28 -3.60 -22.41
N SER A 484 -13.31 -3.01 -23.11
CA SER A 484 -12.42 -3.74 -24.02
C SER A 484 -11.13 -2.96 -24.27
N ASP A 485 -10.08 -3.68 -24.63
CA ASP A 485 -8.90 -3.08 -25.23
C ASP A 485 -9.19 -2.58 -26.65
N VAL A 486 -8.54 -1.49 -27.05
CA VAL A 486 -8.62 -0.87 -28.37
C VAL A 486 -7.22 -0.82 -28.94
N GLY A 487 -7.08 -1.28 -30.18
CA GLY A 487 -5.82 -1.23 -30.93
C GLY A 487 -4.76 -2.21 -30.43
N ALA A 488 -3.50 -1.86 -30.67
CA ALA A 488 -2.36 -2.74 -30.42
C ALA A 488 -1.96 -2.74 -28.94
N ILE A 489 -2.54 -3.68 -28.19
CA ILE A 489 -2.29 -3.91 -26.76
C ILE A 489 -1.57 -5.25 -26.56
N THR A 490 -0.60 -5.28 -25.64
CA THR A 490 0.20 -6.46 -25.30
C THR A 490 -0.12 -7.03 -23.92
N VAL A 491 -0.65 -6.19 -23.03
CA VAL A 491 -1.09 -6.53 -21.68
C VAL A 491 -2.55 -6.11 -21.54
N PRO A 492 -3.50 -7.07 -21.53
CA PRO A 492 -4.92 -6.76 -21.47
C PRO A 492 -5.30 -5.94 -20.24
N GLY A 493 -6.16 -4.94 -20.45
CA GLY A 493 -6.71 -4.12 -19.37
C GLY A 493 -7.92 -4.77 -18.69
N PHE A 494 -8.35 -4.19 -17.56
CA PHE A 494 -9.57 -4.59 -16.87
C PHE A 494 -10.22 -3.41 -16.13
N VAL A 495 -11.50 -3.57 -15.79
CA VAL A 495 -12.26 -2.59 -14.99
C VAL A 495 -12.93 -3.27 -13.81
N GLU A 496 -12.85 -2.62 -12.65
CA GLU A 496 -13.54 -3.00 -11.42
C GLU A 496 -14.46 -1.89 -10.95
N TYR A 497 -15.61 -2.26 -10.39
CA TYR A 497 -16.55 -1.33 -9.79
C TYR A 497 -16.94 -1.81 -8.39
N ASN A 498 -16.79 -0.94 -7.39
CA ASN A 498 -17.07 -1.25 -5.98
C ASN A 498 -18.30 -0.49 -5.43
N GLY A 499 -19.06 0.18 -6.28
CA GLY A 499 -20.17 1.04 -5.87
C GLY A 499 -19.81 2.52 -5.66
N ASP A 500 -18.53 2.85 -5.48
CA ASP A 500 -18.01 4.21 -5.26
C ASP A 500 -17.22 4.75 -6.46
N ALA A 501 -16.44 3.89 -7.13
CA ALA A 501 -15.59 4.28 -8.23
C ALA A 501 -15.34 3.13 -9.21
N PHE A 502 -15.01 3.48 -10.44
CA PHE A 502 -14.37 2.58 -11.39
C PHE A 502 -12.86 2.63 -11.18
N SER A 503 -12.23 1.47 -10.98
CA SER A 503 -10.78 1.29 -11.03
C SER A 503 -10.43 0.55 -12.31
N MET A 504 -9.54 1.13 -13.11
CA MET A 504 -9.20 0.63 -14.44
C MET A 504 -7.71 0.38 -14.54
N GLU A 505 -7.33 -0.77 -15.09
CA GLU A 505 -5.97 -1.06 -15.54
C GLU A 505 -5.94 -0.99 -17.07
N GLY A 506 -4.99 -0.26 -17.65
CA GLY A 506 -4.87 -0.16 -19.10
C GLY A 506 -3.44 0.08 -19.57
N GLU A 507 -3.03 -0.65 -20.60
CA GLU A 507 -1.87 -0.31 -21.44
C GLU A 507 -2.33 0.63 -22.55
N GLY A 508 -1.40 1.29 -23.23
CA GLY A 508 -1.66 1.98 -24.47
C GLY A 508 -0.45 2.78 -24.91
N HIS A 509 -0.13 2.80 -26.21
CA HIS A 509 0.92 3.67 -26.73
C HIS A 509 0.46 5.13 -26.75
N GLU A 510 -0.75 5.38 -27.27
CA GLU A 510 -1.31 6.72 -27.40
C GLU A 510 -2.81 6.66 -27.69
N ILE A 511 -3.51 7.74 -27.37
CA ILE A 511 -4.85 8.05 -27.91
C ILE A 511 -4.62 9.19 -28.91
N GLY A 512 -4.42 8.85 -30.18
CA GLY A 512 -3.78 9.74 -31.13
C GLY A 512 -3.44 9.09 -32.47
N GLY A 513 -2.74 9.85 -33.32
CA GLY A 513 -2.33 9.42 -34.66
C GLY A 513 -3.49 8.89 -35.50
N THR A 514 -3.20 7.90 -36.35
CA THR A 514 -4.17 7.22 -37.22
C THR A 514 -4.83 5.99 -36.59
N ALA A 515 -4.28 5.50 -35.46
CA ALA A 515 -4.80 4.34 -34.74
C ALA A 515 -4.53 4.45 -33.24
N ASP A 516 -5.60 4.39 -32.43
CA ASP A 516 -5.52 4.47 -30.98
C ASP A 516 -5.09 3.14 -30.35
N ALA A 517 -4.42 3.21 -29.19
CA ALA A 517 -4.11 2.06 -28.35
C ALA A 517 -4.40 2.39 -26.87
N PHE A 518 -5.45 1.80 -26.28
CA PHE A 518 -5.84 2.01 -24.87
C PHE A 518 -6.88 0.99 -24.36
N HIS A 519 -7.15 0.96 -23.05
CA HIS A 519 -8.29 0.23 -22.47
C HIS A 519 -9.52 1.13 -22.31
N TYR A 520 -10.71 0.71 -22.76
CA TYR A 520 -11.91 1.54 -22.79
C TYR A 520 -13.05 0.96 -21.94
N LEU A 521 -13.54 1.74 -20.98
CA LEU A 521 -14.83 1.52 -20.31
C LEU A 521 -15.91 2.30 -21.07
N TYR A 522 -16.94 1.64 -21.58
CA TYR A 522 -17.91 2.27 -22.47
C TYR A 522 -19.36 1.81 -22.29
N ALA A 523 -20.28 2.65 -22.72
CA ALA A 523 -21.68 2.35 -22.92
C ALA A 523 -22.12 2.87 -24.31
N ARG A 524 -23.15 2.26 -24.88
CA ARG A 524 -23.75 2.73 -26.13
C ARG A 524 -24.64 3.94 -25.85
N MET A 525 -24.61 4.93 -26.74
CA MET A 525 -25.46 6.12 -26.72
C MET A 525 -26.03 6.36 -28.11
N GLU A 526 -27.25 6.87 -28.18
CA GLU A 526 -27.88 7.28 -29.44
C GLU A 526 -28.21 8.78 -29.45
N GLY A 527 -27.72 9.49 -30.45
CA GLY A 527 -27.96 10.93 -30.62
C GLY A 527 -27.12 11.80 -29.69
N ASP A 528 -27.74 12.84 -29.17
CA ASP A 528 -27.12 13.86 -28.33
C ASP A 528 -26.92 13.36 -26.90
N GLY A 529 -25.91 13.88 -26.21
CA GLY A 529 -25.68 13.51 -24.83
C GLY A 529 -24.43 14.11 -24.24
N VAL A 530 -24.22 13.84 -22.96
CA VAL A 530 -23.10 14.35 -22.17
C VAL A 530 -22.49 13.21 -21.37
N ILE A 531 -21.17 13.20 -21.27
CA ILE A 531 -20.44 12.40 -20.28
C ILE A 531 -19.66 13.35 -19.37
N THR A 532 -19.78 13.17 -18.06
CA THR A 532 -18.99 13.86 -17.04
C THR A 532 -18.35 12.83 -16.13
N ALA A 533 -17.08 13.03 -15.79
CA ALA A 533 -16.37 12.18 -14.84
C ALA A 533 -15.39 13.01 -14.01
N ARG A 534 -15.06 12.52 -12.81
CA ARG A 534 -13.97 13.05 -12.00
C ARG A 534 -12.83 12.03 -11.95
N VAL A 535 -11.66 12.45 -12.39
CA VAL A 535 -10.42 11.68 -12.31
C VAL A 535 -9.91 11.77 -10.88
N ARG A 536 -9.75 10.63 -10.21
CA ARG A 536 -9.15 10.56 -8.87
C ARG A 536 -7.66 10.26 -8.99
N ARG A 537 -6.90 10.85 -8.07
CA ARG A 537 -5.53 10.45 -7.76
C ARG A 537 -5.53 9.26 -6.77
N PRO A 538 -4.44 8.51 -6.67
CA PRO A 538 -3.23 8.57 -7.49
C PRO A 538 -3.35 7.72 -8.76
N MET A 539 -2.44 7.95 -9.70
CA MET A 539 -2.28 7.16 -10.93
C MET A 539 -0.87 6.61 -10.96
N SER A 540 -0.70 5.38 -11.44
CA SER A 540 0.58 4.68 -11.30
C SER A 540 1.69 5.16 -12.23
N SER A 541 1.34 5.87 -13.31
CA SER A 541 2.30 6.45 -14.26
C SER A 541 2.06 7.96 -14.41
N GLN A 542 3.14 8.74 -14.52
CA GLN A 542 3.07 10.17 -14.85
C GLN A 542 2.68 10.44 -16.31
N TRP A 543 2.75 9.40 -17.15
CA TRP A 543 2.39 9.46 -18.57
C TRP A 543 0.93 9.05 -18.81
N THR A 544 0.24 8.67 -17.74
CA THR A 544 -1.16 8.26 -17.83
C THR A 544 -2.01 9.34 -18.48
N THR A 545 -2.83 8.95 -19.44
CA THR A 545 -3.79 9.82 -20.12
C THR A 545 -5.22 9.41 -19.75
N PRO A 546 -5.82 9.99 -18.69
CA PRO A 546 -7.24 9.82 -18.43
C PRO A 546 -8.08 10.76 -19.29
N GLY A 547 -9.32 10.39 -19.56
CA GLY A 547 -10.26 11.31 -20.19
C GLY A 547 -11.72 10.91 -20.12
N VAL A 548 -12.51 11.59 -20.94
CA VAL A 548 -13.83 11.17 -21.40
C VAL A 548 -13.82 11.17 -22.93
N MET A 549 -14.48 10.21 -23.53
CA MET A 549 -14.43 10.00 -24.98
C MET A 549 -15.79 9.58 -25.53
N MET A 550 -16.13 10.11 -26.70
CA MET A 550 -17.19 9.65 -27.58
C MET A 550 -16.58 9.20 -28.90
N ARG A 551 -16.84 7.95 -29.30
CA ARG A 551 -16.27 7.33 -30.51
C ARG A 551 -17.30 6.51 -31.25
N GLU A 552 -17.22 6.52 -32.57
CA GLU A 552 -18.21 5.87 -33.43
C GLU A 552 -18.17 4.34 -33.38
N SER A 553 -16.98 3.75 -33.31
CA SER A 553 -16.78 2.29 -33.23
C SER A 553 -15.65 1.94 -32.26
N LEU A 554 -15.52 0.66 -31.89
CA LEU A 554 -14.44 0.17 -31.03
C LEU A 554 -13.13 -0.12 -31.80
N LEU A 555 -13.08 0.14 -33.11
CA LEU A 555 -11.89 -0.05 -33.94
C LEU A 555 -10.86 1.05 -33.68
N ALA A 556 -9.57 0.71 -33.71
CA ALA A 556 -8.47 1.62 -33.40
C ALA A 556 -8.46 2.91 -34.25
N ASP A 557 -8.96 2.84 -35.48
CA ASP A 557 -8.98 3.93 -36.45
C ASP A 557 -10.27 4.77 -36.42
N SER A 558 -11.14 4.56 -35.43
CA SER A 558 -12.47 5.19 -35.34
C SER A 558 -12.40 6.71 -35.32
N ARG A 559 -13.43 7.34 -35.92
CA ARG A 559 -13.77 8.73 -35.60
C ARG A 559 -14.06 8.87 -34.11
N HIS A 560 -13.52 9.91 -33.48
CA HIS A 560 -13.76 10.18 -32.06
C HIS A 560 -13.65 11.68 -31.74
N ALA A 561 -14.25 12.06 -30.62
CA ALA A 561 -13.99 13.29 -29.90
C ALA A 561 -13.76 12.94 -28.42
N SER A 562 -12.81 13.59 -27.78
CA SER A 562 -12.45 13.29 -26.39
C SER A 562 -11.93 14.52 -25.67
N VAL A 563 -12.21 14.60 -24.37
CA VAL A 563 -11.47 15.47 -23.45
C VAL A 563 -10.47 14.60 -22.71
N LEU A 564 -9.18 14.82 -22.98
CA LEU A 564 -8.09 14.09 -22.35
C LEU A 564 -7.26 15.02 -21.48
N LEU A 565 -6.81 14.52 -20.33
CA LEU A 565 -5.72 15.13 -19.58
C LEU A 565 -4.42 14.51 -20.07
N HIS A 566 -3.63 15.27 -20.83
CA HIS A 566 -2.35 14.81 -21.34
C HIS A 566 -1.29 14.74 -20.22
N PRO A 567 -0.17 14.02 -20.45
CA PRO A 567 1.01 14.15 -19.62
C PRO A 567 1.35 15.63 -19.39
N HIS A 568 1.80 15.95 -18.17
CA HIS A 568 1.92 17.31 -17.66
C HIS A 568 0.63 18.04 -17.30
N TRP A 569 -0.49 17.31 -17.22
CA TRP A 569 -1.77 17.79 -16.67
C TRP A 569 -2.28 19.02 -17.39
N SER A 570 -2.38 18.92 -18.71
CA SER A 570 -3.12 19.88 -19.52
C SER A 570 -4.33 19.19 -20.13
N GLY A 571 -5.50 19.82 -20.01
CA GLY A 571 -6.72 19.36 -20.64
C GLY A 571 -6.79 19.83 -22.09
N GLY A 572 -7.24 18.96 -22.99
CA GLY A 572 -7.48 19.32 -24.39
C GLY A 572 -8.74 18.67 -24.93
N LEU A 573 -9.31 19.28 -25.97
CA LEU A 573 -10.29 18.64 -26.86
C LEU A 573 -9.55 17.99 -28.03
N ILE A 574 -9.63 16.67 -28.15
CA ILE A 574 -8.93 15.84 -29.15
C ILE A 574 -9.99 15.25 -30.08
N SER A 575 -9.72 15.18 -31.38
CA SER A 575 -10.65 14.55 -32.33
C SER A 575 -9.96 13.88 -33.51
N ARG A 576 -10.54 12.78 -33.99
CA ARG A 576 -10.28 12.20 -35.31
C ARG A 576 -11.53 12.34 -36.16
N LYS A 577 -11.43 13.12 -37.25
CA LYS A 577 -12.59 13.47 -38.10
C LYS A 577 -12.95 12.41 -39.13
N GLU A 578 -11.94 11.69 -39.63
CA GLU A 578 -12.10 10.64 -40.65
C GLU A 578 -11.57 9.33 -40.11
N LYS A 579 -12.18 8.21 -40.51
CA LYS A 579 -11.69 6.88 -40.14
C LYS A 579 -10.27 6.69 -40.68
N GLY A 580 -9.32 6.32 -39.82
CA GLY A 580 -7.90 6.19 -40.15
C GLY A 580 -7.18 7.51 -40.46
N GLY A 581 -7.86 8.65 -40.31
CA GLY A 581 -7.25 9.97 -40.46
C GLY A 581 -6.41 10.37 -39.24
N GLU A 582 -5.67 11.46 -39.39
CA GLU A 582 -4.87 12.01 -38.29
C GLU A 582 -5.74 12.56 -37.16
N THR A 583 -5.29 12.31 -35.93
CA THR A 583 -5.89 12.88 -34.73
C THR A 583 -5.40 14.31 -34.53
N VAL A 584 -6.33 15.23 -34.30
CA VAL A 584 -6.06 16.64 -34.05
C VAL A 584 -6.24 16.94 -32.57
N THR A 585 -5.21 17.50 -31.95
CA THR A 585 -5.26 18.05 -30.58
C THR A 585 -5.58 19.54 -30.66
N GLY A 586 -6.68 19.94 -30.03
CA GLY A 586 -7.03 21.35 -29.88
C GLY A 586 -6.10 22.09 -28.92
N ARG A 587 -6.50 23.30 -28.50
CA ARG A 587 -5.73 24.06 -27.50
C ARG A 587 -5.64 23.25 -26.19
N LEU A 588 -4.41 23.14 -25.67
CA LEU A 588 -4.14 22.57 -24.36
C LEU A 588 -4.23 23.68 -23.29
N GLU A 589 -5.02 23.43 -22.27
CA GLU A 589 -5.15 24.30 -21.10
C GLU A 589 -4.49 23.63 -19.89
N PRO A 590 -3.47 24.24 -19.27
CA PRO A 590 -2.81 23.65 -18.11
C PRO A 590 -3.75 23.65 -16.89
N LEU A 591 -3.69 22.59 -16.10
CA LEU A 591 -4.25 22.61 -14.76
C LEU A 591 -3.42 23.58 -13.89
N GLY A 592 -4.09 24.40 -13.08
CA GLY A 592 -3.42 25.36 -12.19
C GLY A 592 -2.42 24.68 -11.25
N GLU A 593 -1.35 25.39 -10.86
CA GLU A 593 -0.23 24.81 -10.10
C GLU A 593 -0.66 24.18 -8.76
N GLN A 594 -1.75 24.65 -8.14
CA GLN A 594 -2.28 24.00 -6.93
C GLN A 594 -2.77 22.57 -7.15
N TYR A 595 -3.11 22.20 -8.39
CA TYR A 595 -3.61 20.88 -8.78
C TYR A 595 -2.51 19.97 -9.35
N VAL A 596 -1.28 20.48 -9.51
CA VAL A 596 -0.19 19.77 -10.16
C VAL A 596 1.09 19.83 -9.34
N ILE A 597 1.56 18.69 -8.84
CA ILE A 597 2.84 18.65 -8.10
C ILE A 597 4.00 18.33 -9.06
N LYS A 598 4.96 19.26 -9.17
CA LYS A 598 6.17 19.16 -10.03
C LYS A 598 5.85 18.92 -11.51
N LYS A 599 4.79 19.54 -12.03
CA LYS A 599 4.37 19.48 -13.45
C LYS A 599 4.05 18.09 -14.00
N ASN A 600 4.09 17.03 -13.19
CA ASN A 600 3.96 15.65 -13.66
C ASN A 600 2.98 14.82 -12.81
N ARG A 601 2.35 15.41 -11.79
CA ARG A 601 1.42 14.66 -10.91
C ARG A 601 0.14 15.44 -10.62
N LEU A 602 -1.00 14.79 -10.75
CA LEU A 602 -2.27 15.33 -10.30
C LEU A 602 -2.33 15.29 -8.75
N SER A 603 -2.47 16.44 -8.12
CA SER A 603 -2.44 16.62 -6.65
C SER A 603 -3.82 16.53 -6.01
N ALA A 604 -4.88 16.73 -6.79
CA ALA A 604 -6.26 16.68 -6.34
C ALA A 604 -7.17 16.18 -7.49
N PRO A 605 -8.33 15.58 -7.18
CA PRO A 605 -9.25 15.13 -8.21
C PRO A 605 -9.65 16.26 -9.17
N TYR A 606 -9.90 15.91 -10.44
CA TYR A 606 -10.24 16.90 -11.46
C TYR A 606 -11.38 16.42 -12.35
N TRP A 607 -12.30 17.33 -12.70
CA TRP A 607 -13.48 17.03 -13.48
C TRP A 607 -13.26 17.30 -14.96
N ILE A 608 -13.86 16.46 -15.79
CA ILE A 608 -13.84 16.54 -17.24
C ILE A 608 -15.23 16.21 -17.80
N ARG A 609 -15.59 16.89 -18.89
CA ARG A 609 -16.89 16.74 -19.54
C ARG A 609 -16.77 16.87 -21.06
N LEU A 610 -17.53 16.03 -21.76
CA LEU A 610 -17.74 16.09 -23.19
C LEU A 610 -19.23 16.04 -23.51
N GLU A 611 -19.70 17.00 -24.30
CA GLU A 611 -21.08 17.10 -24.76
C GLU A 611 -21.13 16.94 -26.28
N ARG A 612 -22.16 16.25 -26.79
CA ARG A 612 -22.51 16.13 -28.20
C ARG A 612 -23.88 16.73 -28.45
N ILE A 613 -23.96 17.65 -29.42
CA ILE A 613 -25.20 18.17 -30.00
C ILE A 613 -25.08 18.10 -31.52
N GLY A 614 -25.83 17.18 -32.15
CA GLY A 614 -25.68 16.82 -33.56
C GLY A 614 -24.28 16.29 -33.88
N ASP A 615 -23.59 16.96 -34.80
CA ASP A 615 -22.18 16.67 -35.15
C ASP A 615 -21.17 17.47 -34.28
N THR A 616 -21.65 18.33 -33.38
CA THR A 616 -20.79 19.24 -32.63
C THR A 616 -20.46 18.64 -31.27
N PHE A 617 -19.16 18.58 -30.95
CA PHE A 617 -18.64 18.10 -29.68
C PHE A 617 -17.98 19.25 -28.94
N THR A 618 -18.39 19.48 -27.70
CA THR A 618 -17.88 20.55 -26.84
C THR A 618 -17.23 19.98 -25.60
N GLY A 619 -15.96 20.35 -25.38
CA GLY A 619 -15.15 19.88 -24.26
C GLY A 619 -15.07 20.91 -23.14
N SER A 620 -15.09 20.46 -21.89
CA SER A 620 -14.83 21.32 -20.73
C SER A 620 -14.17 20.57 -19.57
N MET A 621 -13.55 21.30 -18.67
CA MET A 621 -12.90 20.77 -17.48
C MET A 621 -13.15 21.66 -16.25
N SER A 622 -13.03 21.12 -15.03
CA SER A 622 -13.34 21.86 -13.81
C SER A 622 -12.57 21.34 -12.58
N PRO A 623 -12.10 22.24 -11.69
CA PRO A 623 -11.48 21.83 -10.43
C PRO A 623 -12.50 21.37 -9.37
N ASP A 624 -13.76 21.81 -9.45
CA ASP A 624 -14.77 21.62 -8.39
C ASP A 624 -16.06 20.96 -8.89
N GLY A 625 -16.24 20.84 -10.20
CA GLY A 625 -17.43 20.26 -10.83
C GLY A 625 -18.57 21.26 -11.03
N SER A 626 -18.41 22.51 -10.58
CA SER A 626 -19.41 23.58 -10.72
C SER A 626 -18.94 24.71 -11.61
N ARG A 627 -17.66 25.10 -11.56
CA ARG A 627 -17.07 26.12 -12.44
C ARG A 627 -16.34 25.45 -13.60
N TRP A 628 -16.91 25.55 -14.79
CA TRP A 628 -16.42 24.88 -15.98
C TRP A 628 -15.63 25.82 -16.88
N GLN A 629 -14.41 25.40 -17.23
CA GLN A 629 -13.59 26.03 -18.26
C GLN A 629 -13.80 25.30 -19.59
N GLY A 630 -14.17 26.04 -20.63
CA GLY A 630 -14.31 25.50 -21.98
C GLY A 630 -12.96 25.17 -22.62
N LEU A 631 -12.89 24.03 -23.30
CA LEU A 631 -11.73 23.58 -24.10
C LEU A 631 -11.97 23.75 -25.61
N GLY A 632 -13.14 24.27 -26.00
CA GLY A 632 -13.55 24.52 -27.38
C GLY A 632 -14.62 23.56 -27.89
N SER A 633 -14.92 23.68 -29.17
CA SER A 633 -15.89 22.84 -29.89
C SER A 633 -15.32 22.38 -31.23
N VAL A 634 -15.68 21.16 -31.65
CA VAL A 634 -15.28 20.59 -32.94
C VAL A 634 -16.46 19.89 -33.60
N ARG A 635 -16.56 20.01 -34.93
CA ARG A 635 -17.52 19.23 -35.71
C ARG A 635 -16.90 17.93 -36.19
N VAL A 636 -17.49 16.80 -35.82
CA VAL A 636 -17.13 15.45 -36.27
C VAL A 636 -18.41 14.74 -36.67
N ARG A 637 -18.52 14.32 -37.93
CA ARG A 637 -19.68 13.54 -38.39
C ARG A 637 -19.53 12.12 -37.89
N MET A 638 -20.45 11.68 -37.05
CA MET A 638 -20.55 10.30 -36.59
C MET A 638 -21.96 9.79 -36.77
N GLU A 639 -22.11 8.47 -36.85
CA GLU A 639 -23.40 7.81 -36.75
C GLU A 639 -24.22 8.25 -35.52
N LYS A 640 -25.53 8.03 -35.57
CA LYS A 640 -26.40 8.33 -34.42
C LYS A 640 -26.05 7.45 -33.22
N ALA A 641 -25.84 6.16 -33.46
CA ALA A 641 -25.43 5.20 -32.43
C ALA A 641 -23.89 5.17 -32.31
N ILE A 642 -23.37 5.54 -31.14
CA ILE A 642 -21.94 5.60 -30.85
C ILE A 642 -21.64 5.02 -29.46
N TYR A 643 -20.37 5.02 -29.08
CA TYR A 643 -19.90 4.67 -27.75
C TYR A 643 -19.42 5.91 -27.01
N LEU A 644 -19.82 6.07 -25.74
CA LEU A 644 -19.25 7.05 -24.82
C LEU A 644 -18.57 6.32 -23.66
N GLY A 645 -17.55 6.92 -23.06
CA GLY A 645 -16.81 6.24 -22.02
C GLY A 645 -15.54 6.90 -21.53
N LEU A 646 -14.76 6.13 -20.79
CA LEU A 646 -13.54 6.52 -20.09
C LEU A 646 -12.36 5.71 -20.64
N PRO A 647 -11.32 6.35 -21.18
CA PRO A 647 -10.12 5.66 -21.63
C PRO A 647 -9.08 5.53 -20.50
N ALA A 648 -8.30 4.45 -20.51
CA ALA A 648 -7.10 4.27 -19.73
C ALA A 648 -5.92 3.95 -20.64
N CYS A 649 -4.97 4.89 -20.73
CA CYS A 649 -3.78 4.77 -21.56
C CYS A 649 -2.53 5.08 -20.73
N SER A 650 -1.57 4.17 -20.70
CA SER A 650 -0.31 4.33 -19.97
C SER A 650 0.70 5.20 -20.70
N GLN A 651 0.53 5.38 -22.02
CA GLN A 651 1.53 5.92 -22.97
C GLN A 651 2.82 5.08 -23.03
N LEU A 652 2.78 3.82 -22.57
CA LEU A 652 3.92 2.93 -22.43
C LEU A 652 3.57 1.55 -22.99
N ARG A 653 4.37 1.04 -23.93
CA ARG A 653 4.21 -0.32 -24.44
C ARG A 653 4.66 -1.35 -23.40
N GLY A 654 3.86 -2.39 -23.20
CA GLY A 654 4.12 -3.47 -22.25
C GLY A 654 4.00 -3.07 -20.77
N VAL A 655 3.63 -1.83 -20.46
CA VAL A 655 3.45 -1.34 -19.08
C VAL A 655 2.08 -0.71 -18.96
N THR A 656 1.23 -1.27 -18.12
CA THR A 656 -0.10 -0.74 -17.84
C THR A 656 -0.05 0.45 -16.87
N THR A 657 -1.16 1.16 -16.72
CA THR A 657 -1.38 2.14 -15.66
C THR A 657 -2.73 1.90 -14.99
N THR A 658 -2.82 2.26 -13.71
CA THR A 658 -4.08 2.25 -12.96
C THR A 658 -4.68 3.65 -12.91
N LEU A 659 -5.96 3.73 -13.28
CA LEU A 659 -6.80 4.92 -13.22
C LEU A 659 -8.00 4.70 -12.32
N THR A 660 -8.46 5.77 -11.67
CA THR A 660 -9.71 5.72 -10.92
C THR A 660 -10.62 6.87 -11.31
N TYR A 661 -11.87 6.55 -11.63
CA TYR A 661 -12.92 7.51 -11.94
C TYR A 661 -14.06 7.38 -10.95
N ASP A 662 -14.50 8.51 -10.40
CA ASP A 662 -15.74 8.59 -9.64
C ASP A 662 -16.66 9.68 -10.18
N ARG A 663 -17.86 9.77 -9.59
CA ARG A 663 -18.89 10.75 -9.97
C ARG A 663 -19.19 10.74 -11.48
N VAL A 664 -19.10 9.57 -12.10
CA VAL A 664 -19.34 9.38 -13.53
C VAL A 664 -20.84 9.52 -13.79
N SER A 665 -21.19 10.33 -14.78
CA SER A 665 -22.57 10.55 -15.18
C SER A 665 -22.71 10.71 -16.68
N THR A 666 -23.84 10.23 -17.16
CA THR A 666 -24.32 10.27 -18.54
C THR A 666 -25.81 10.64 -18.50
N LEU A 667 -26.46 10.78 -19.67
CA LEU A 667 -27.90 11.01 -19.71
C LEU A 667 -28.67 9.84 -19.07
N ASP A 668 -28.30 8.61 -19.41
CA ASP A 668 -29.04 7.39 -19.06
C ASP A 668 -28.54 6.68 -17.79
N TRP A 669 -27.41 7.13 -17.24
CA TRP A 669 -26.80 6.51 -16.07
C TRP A 669 -26.02 7.52 -15.23
N LYS A 670 -26.24 7.49 -13.92
CA LYS A 670 -25.46 8.25 -12.93
C LYS A 670 -24.92 7.30 -11.87
N MET A 671 -23.65 7.47 -11.55
CA MET A 671 -23.06 6.80 -10.40
C MET A 671 -23.80 7.25 -9.12
N PRO A 672 -24.20 6.31 -8.23
CA PRO A 672 -24.88 6.66 -7.00
C PRO A 672 -24.08 7.66 -6.17
N SER A 673 -24.75 8.69 -5.64
CA SER A 673 -24.16 9.56 -4.64
C SER A 673 -24.15 8.84 -3.29
N ARG A 674 -22.95 8.49 -2.81
CA ARG A 674 -22.72 8.26 -1.38
C ARG A 674 -22.25 9.55 -0.73
#